data_AF-A0A817Y9B5-F1
#
_entry.id   AF-A0A817Y9B5-F1
#
_cell.length_a   1.000
_cell.length_b   1.000
_cell.length_c   1.000
_cell.angle_alpha   90.00
_cell.angle_beta   90.00
_cell.angle_gamma   90.00
#
_symmetry.space_group_name_H-M   'P 1'
#
loop_
_entity.id
_entity.type
_entity.pdbx_description
1 polymer ?
#
loop_
_entity_poly.entity_id
_entity_poly.type
_entity_poly.pdbx_seq_one_letter_code
_entity_poly.pdbx_strand_id
1 'polypeptide(L)'
;MAMATNSRERCKFGATCKRRATCRYLHPKNEHECKAFNFSSTEPDYDSVQWPIGSYNNFQLDYESQQANLQPLPWQYSTNQNLSYTQSQLSLSSSFHSIVHNDSFDSNNQQSYFYNVGIQYHQPPNEVHTLNNPWQKQSRNCKVRDSESRSTNENDCNHYRSMSSTWLQQMKDEIQVLLRDNISEISKQHQSLIVEQQRLLEDLDDDDDIKLQKEGNLQELKDQFEIFEQTIFNLSTFNPLTLEEAHYLLNRLKREIGRLKARLPIYARRQQLIDTIKSNRVIILKADTGSGKSSQLIQYLTDAGFADHGQIVCTQPRRLAARELALRVAKEFGCQVGEEVGCHVGACRPKVSRRTRIRFVTDAVLLNEYQMDPMLRTYAIVIIDEAHERHVDTDLLFGAMKLCLSKRPDIKLIVMSATLDDKLLSKYYQNACVIEVSGRAFPIKDIYAMEDAENHVDEAVNKVLEIHTNGIPGDILVFLTGQDEINQAIDKVTRKLDSSESVLVLPLHGKLNEDEVQAVFMTKNSKTQRKIIFSTNVAETSITIDGIQHVIDSGMVKEVMWDTRRHIRVLKIGYTTQSSIKQRRGRAGRTSSGTCYHLYTYDTYQSLEVCSRAEILCIQPSIAVLKLKHLDIVDDITKFDWLESPSNNSLQETVKSLTWLGAIDSNTGKLTDLGRSMAKFGLEPMLSVMILMGQKLNCLSHILALVGMLSVVQNIWWRGENDESKHMSNEIRASFTRDTDMGGDFIALLRIFLEWHAIGERKERRKAWCLKHMIRWKSMTMANSLIRELVYQIDPKFQVHLTELNDELIERIVRCVCAGFFQNLAISNGPIRAGYQLATGTTDTVAHIHRSSVITFAQQPPKFILYHEIININETNYLTVICPVELDWLNKSWLDSLPRSPSRCVFDSYTFINLGPALLLALVGKKCKKVPQLEEQLHVLFEVDRAQSKLIVWGHPEKLSNAQQCLQQILNKERDKLRNELQEFQIVGSTRILLGAGAEPRLVLVEDEYIKIFLKNLPKNITEKQIQEKCELYGQVRNVTMIRTNYNSISASVTYGICRSARLAVTQLSCEKWNGCQIYASPSYTRTSVDTNKQNYKLKAEWFMTESECNGRVTFNKLQEAQRAYQVFTDRCHFRCQFEINPINPMVKCSWPLKPHHGHAIVNFSTVEQAQEVSYTILFLRKMFLFDINKF
;
A
#
# COMPACT_ATOMS: atom_id res chain seq x y z
N MET A 1 23.49 8.44 -43.35
CA MET A 1 23.93 9.86 -43.37
C MET A 1 23.90 10.38 -41.94
N ALA A 2 24.87 11.05 -41.37
CA ALA A 2 26.33 11.16 -41.51
C ALA A 2 26.76 12.09 -40.36
N MET A 3 28.04 12.01 -39.95
CA MET A 3 28.72 12.76 -38.86
C MET A 3 28.57 12.10 -37.48
N ALA A 4 29.48 11.29 -36.93
CA ALA A 4 30.95 11.20 -36.99
C ALA A 4 31.67 12.38 -36.33
N THR A 5 32.23 12.15 -35.14
CA THR A 5 33.59 12.59 -34.76
C THR A 5 34.18 11.60 -33.75
N ASN A 6 35.36 11.08 -34.10
CA ASN A 6 36.26 10.27 -33.30
C ASN A 6 37.11 11.16 -32.40
N SER A 7 37.51 10.65 -31.23
CA SER A 7 38.89 10.81 -30.76
C SER A 7 39.32 9.57 -29.96
N ARG A 8 40.41 8.96 -30.44
CA ARG A 8 41.19 7.90 -29.80
C ARG A 8 42.17 8.56 -28.82
N GLU A 9 42.51 7.90 -27.71
CA GLU A 9 43.92 7.62 -27.38
C GLU A 9 44.09 6.62 -26.23
N ARG A 10 45.28 6.01 -26.21
CA ARG A 10 45.65 4.71 -25.63
C ARG A 10 46.28 4.82 -24.24
N CYS A 11 46.11 3.73 -23.48
CA CYS A 11 46.97 3.09 -22.48
C CYS A 11 48.31 3.72 -22.10
N LYS A 12 48.68 3.60 -20.79
CA LYS A 12 49.95 2.97 -20.36
C LYS A 12 50.10 2.70 -18.84
N PHE A 13 50.62 1.49 -18.55
CA PHE A 13 51.32 0.93 -17.36
C PHE A 13 50.54 0.73 -16.03
N GLY A 14 50.66 -0.39 -15.30
CA GLY A 14 51.40 -1.65 -15.49
C GLY A 14 51.88 -2.27 -14.15
N ALA A 15 51.86 -3.62 -14.09
CA ALA A 15 52.56 -4.53 -13.15
C ALA A 15 51.88 -4.80 -11.79
N THR A 16 51.79 -6.02 -11.19
CA THR A 16 52.42 -7.36 -11.32
C THR A 16 51.54 -8.40 -10.57
N CYS A 17 51.10 -9.54 -11.14
CA CYS A 17 51.70 -10.91 -11.13
C CYS A 17 51.85 -11.56 -9.71
N LYS A 18 51.25 -12.71 -9.33
CA LYS A 18 51.51 -14.09 -9.84
C LYS A 18 50.56 -15.18 -9.23
N ARG A 19 50.08 -16.09 -10.12
CA ARG A 19 50.06 -17.59 -10.07
C ARG A 19 49.16 -18.31 -9.02
N ARG A 20 48.51 -19.47 -9.28
CA ARG A 20 48.53 -20.44 -10.42
C ARG A 20 47.37 -21.47 -10.32
N ALA A 21 46.92 -21.92 -11.51
CA ALA A 21 46.50 -23.29 -11.96
C ALA A 21 45.27 -23.96 -11.29
N THR A 22 44.37 -24.69 -11.98
CA THR A 22 44.55 -25.63 -13.12
C THR A 22 43.40 -25.63 -14.14
N CYS A 23 43.74 -26.17 -15.32
CA CYS A 23 43.05 -26.17 -16.62
C CYS A 23 42.62 -27.61 -16.99
N ARG A 24 41.64 -27.80 -17.92
CA ARG A 24 41.78 -28.61 -19.16
C ARG A 24 40.46 -28.97 -19.90
N TYR A 25 40.46 -28.61 -21.21
CA TYR A 25 39.99 -29.35 -22.42
C TYR A 25 38.48 -29.63 -22.65
N LEU A 26 37.89 -29.67 -23.86
CA LEU A 26 38.32 -29.78 -25.28
C LEU A 26 37.20 -29.24 -26.23
N HIS A 27 37.57 -28.74 -27.42
CA HIS A 27 36.73 -28.63 -28.63
C HIS A 27 37.12 -29.76 -29.60
N PRO A 28 36.22 -30.25 -30.50
CA PRO A 28 36.23 -29.74 -31.88
C PRO A 28 34.88 -29.73 -32.66
N LYS A 29 34.88 -28.87 -33.68
CA LYS A 29 34.19 -28.83 -34.99
C LYS A 29 33.10 -29.87 -35.34
N ASN A 30 32.01 -29.38 -35.95
CA ASN A 30 31.59 -29.78 -37.30
C ASN A 30 30.66 -28.72 -37.94
N GLU A 31 31.01 -28.37 -39.17
CA GLU A 31 30.23 -27.60 -40.15
C GLU A 31 29.17 -28.51 -40.78
N HIS A 32 28.00 -27.97 -41.15
CA HIS A 32 27.33 -28.24 -42.44
C HIS A 32 26.12 -27.31 -42.63
N GLU A 33 26.26 -26.47 -43.67
CA GLU A 33 25.25 -26.08 -44.68
C GLU A 33 23.94 -25.39 -44.26
N CYS A 34 23.96 -24.05 -44.35
CA CYS A 34 22.81 -23.25 -44.78
C CYS A 34 23.05 -22.76 -46.21
N LYS A 35 22.20 -23.17 -47.16
CA LYS A 35 22.05 -22.50 -48.46
C LYS A 35 20.62 -22.00 -48.62
N ALA A 36 20.51 -20.69 -48.83
CA ALA A 36 19.32 -20.00 -49.28
C ALA A 36 19.10 -20.23 -50.79
N PHE A 37 17.85 -20.19 -51.26
CA PHE A 37 17.50 -19.67 -52.59
C PHE A 37 16.01 -19.24 -52.67
N ASN A 38 15.80 -18.07 -53.26
CA ASN A 38 14.52 -17.51 -53.74
C ASN A 38 14.01 -18.27 -54.99
N PHE A 39 12.69 -18.24 -55.28
CA PHE A 39 12.09 -17.59 -56.47
C PHE A 39 10.54 -17.79 -56.60
N SER A 40 9.85 -16.69 -56.95
CA SER A 40 8.68 -16.49 -57.86
C SER A 40 7.35 -17.29 -57.78
N SER A 41 6.26 -16.51 -57.60
CA SER A 41 4.95 -16.43 -58.31
C SER A 41 4.40 -17.60 -59.17
N THR A 42 3.13 -17.95 -58.95
CA THR A 42 2.05 -18.08 -59.97
C THR A 42 0.69 -18.37 -59.29
N GLU A 43 -0.34 -17.58 -59.63
CA GLU A 43 -1.78 -17.93 -59.45
C GLU A 43 -2.28 -18.76 -60.65
N PRO A 44 -3.42 -19.47 -60.53
CA PRO A 44 -4.68 -18.92 -61.08
C PRO A 44 -6.00 -19.24 -60.29
N ASP A 45 -6.84 -18.22 -60.12
CA ASP A 45 -8.25 -18.01 -60.54
C ASP A 45 -9.43 -19.04 -60.39
N TYR A 46 -10.56 -18.51 -59.84
CA TYR A 46 -12.04 -18.79 -59.90
C TYR A 46 -12.59 -20.19 -59.46
N ASP A 47 -13.69 -20.36 -58.70
CA ASP A 47 -15.01 -19.68 -58.75
C ASP A 47 -15.95 -19.96 -57.53
N SER A 48 -16.80 -18.97 -57.16
CA SER A 48 -18.19 -19.09 -56.60
C SER A 48 -18.40 -19.64 -55.15
N VAL A 49 -19.31 -19.23 -54.23
CA VAL A 49 -20.56 -18.44 -54.18
C VAL A 49 -20.76 -17.87 -52.74
N GLN A 50 -21.47 -16.74 -52.63
CA GLN A 50 -21.87 -15.95 -51.44
C GLN A 50 -22.69 -16.66 -50.34
N TRP A 51 -22.62 -16.13 -49.11
CA TRP A 51 -23.76 -16.06 -48.15
C TRP A 51 -23.80 -14.72 -47.39
N PRO A 52 -24.99 -14.11 -47.12
CA PRO A 52 -25.11 -12.74 -46.64
C PRO A 52 -25.43 -12.59 -45.15
N ILE A 53 -25.10 -11.39 -44.65
CA ILE A 53 -25.48 -10.82 -43.35
C ILE A 53 -26.95 -10.38 -43.40
N GLY A 54 -27.72 -10.65 -42.34
CA GLY A 54 -29.11 -10.18 -42.20
C GLY A 54 -29.47 -9.84 -40.75
N SER A 55 -29.86 -8.58 -40.55
CA SER A 55 -30.62 -8.04 -39.41
C SER A 55 -32.10 -8.42 -39.49
N TYR A 56 -32.84 -8.45 -38.37
CA TYR A 56 -34.11 -7.71 -38.11
C TYR A 56 -34.89 -8.26 -36.90
N ASN A 57 -35.62 -7.33 -36.25
CA ASN A 57 -36.63 -7.54 -35.20
C ASN A 57 -38.00 -8.02 -35.75
N ASN A 58 -38.79 -8.59 -34.82
CA ASN A 58 -40.26 -8.75 -34.74
C ASN A 58 -40.95 -9.87 -35.56
N PHE A 59 -41.62 -10.81 -34.86
CA PHE A 59 -43.10 -10.95 -34.81
C PHE A 59 -43.58 -12.00 -33.76
N GLN A 60 -44.73 -11.69 -33.13
CA GLN A 60 -45.68 -12.54 -32.37
C GLN A 60 -46.13 -13.80 -33.14
N LEU A 61 -46.76 -14.87 -32.64
CA LEU A 61 -47.41 -15.34 -31.39
C LEU A 61 -47.61 -16.88 -31.61
N ASP A 62 -47.50 -17.73 -30.58
CA ASP A 62 -48.56 -18.69 -30.16
C ASP A 62 -48.11 -19.70 -29.09
N TYR A 63 -49.10 -20.02 -28.27
CA TYR A 63 -49.14 -20.80 -27.03
C TYR A 63 -48.98 -22.33 -27.26
N GLU A 64 -48.19 -23.01 -26.42
CA GLU A 64 -48.61 -24.11 -25.51
C GLU A 64 -47.50 -25.14 -25.17
N SER A 65 -47.32 -25.33 -23.85
CA SER A 65 -46.89 -26.55 -23.15
C SER A 65 -45.48 -27.12 -23.36
N GLN A 66 -44.60 -26.91 -22.37
CA GLN A 66 -44.12 -27.93 -21.42
C GLN A 66 -43.04 -27.32 -20.51
N GLN A 67 -43.40 -27.10 -19.24
CA GLN A 67 -42.49 -26.63 -18.19
C GLN A 67 -41.68 -27.81 -17.62
N ALA A 68 -40.36 -27.69 -17.64
CA ALA A 68 -39.46 -28.39 -16.70
C ALA A 68 -38.76 -27.32 -15.84
N ASN A 69 -39.24 -27.15 -14.61
CA ASN A 69 -38.68 -26.25 -13.60
C ASN A 69 -37.50 -26.93 -12.89
N LEU A 70 -36.31 -26.33 -12.96
CA LEU A 70 -35.27 -26.50 -11.94
C LEU A 70 -35.19 -25.18 -11.15
N GLN A 71 -35.63 -25.22 -9.89
CA GLN A 71 -35.49 -24.11 -8.93
C GLN A 71 -34.20 -24.26 -8.11
N PRO A 72 -33.50 -23.16 -7.78
CA PRO A 72 -32.55 -23.11 -6.66
C PRO A 72 -33.28 -22.90 -5.33
N LEU A 73 -32.97 -23.75 -4.34
CA LEU A 73 -33.59 -23.76 -3.00
C LEU A 73 -33.15 -22.57 -2.12
N PRO A 74 -34.06 -21.98 -1.32
CA PRO A 74 -33.78 -20.92 -0.36
C PRO A 74 -33.44 -21.45 1.05
N TRP A 75 -32.66 -20.64 1.78
CA TRP A 75 -32.45 -20.73 3.23
C TRP A 75 -33.72 -20.31 3.97
N GLN A 76 -34.26 -21.17 4.84
CA GLN A 76 -35.14 -20.73 5.94
C GLN A 76 -35.25 -21.75 7.07
N TYR A 77 -35.14 -21.22 8.29
CA TYR A 77 -35.39 -21.86 9.59
C TYR A 77 -36.82 -22.38 9.70
N SER A 78 -37.01 -23.59 10.23
CA SER A 78 -38.32 -24.07 10.69
C SER A 78 -38.46 -23.85 12.20
N THR A 79 -39.49 -23.09 12.55
CA THR A 79 -40.17 -23.10 13.85
C THR A 79 -41.65 -23.35 13.59
N ASN A 80 -42.35 -23.87 14.62
CA ASN A 80 -43.79 -24.15 14.79
C ASN A 80 -44.19 -25.63 14.68
N GLN A 81 -45.10 -26.19 15.49
CA GLN A 81 -45.88 -25.72 16.64
C GLN A 81 -46.52 -26.93 17.34
N ASN A 82 -46.73 -26.81 18.66
CA ASN A 82 -47.81 -27.36 19.51
C ASN A 82 -48.53 -28.68 19.17
N LEU A 83 -48.51 -29.61 20.14
CA LEU A 83 -49.68 -30.36 20.60
C LEU A 83 -49.59 -30.63 22.11
N SER A 84 -50.73 -30.44 22.77
CA SER A 84 -51.04 -30.40 24.21
C SER A 84 -51.12 -31.77 24.91
N TYR A 85 -50.70 -31.86 26.18
CA TYR A 85 -51.50 -32.23 27.38
C TYR A 85 -50.63 -32.75 28.57
N THR A 86 -50.97 -32.25 29.77
CA THR A 86 -50.86 -32.83 31.15
C THR A 86 -49.52 -33.10 31.88
N GLN A 87 -49.32 -32.29 32.94
CA GLN A 87 -49.01 -32.59 34.37
C GLN A 87 -47.93 -33.61 34.83
N SER A 88 -47.33 -33.23 35.98
CA SER A 88 -46.54 -33.99 36.99
C SER A 88 -45.02 -34.11 36.74
N GLN A 89 -44.17 -33.42 37.52
CA GLN A 89 -43.57 -33.74 38.83
C GLN A 89 -42.30 -34.63 38.78
N LEU A 90 -41.27 -34.21 39.53
CA LEU A 90 -40.17 -35.01 40.14
C LEU A 90 -39.13 -35.57 39.14
N SER A 91 -37.80 -35.48 39.26
CA SER A 91 -36.78 -35.48 40.33
C SER A 91 -35.75 -36.58 39.98
N LEU A 92 -34.47 -36.24 40.06
CA LEU A 92 -33.35 -37.08 40.53
C LEU A 92 -32.95 -38.39 39.81
N SER A 93 -31.62 -38.49 39.61
CA SER A 93 -30.75 -39.67 39.82
C SER A 93 -30.84 -40.80 38.76
N SER A 94 -29.77 -41.05 37.99
CA SER A 94 -28.58 -41.86 38.30
C SER A 94 -28.71 -43.33 37.86
N SER A 95 -27.65 -43.81 37.19
CA SER A 95 -27.09 -45.17 37.29
C SER A 95 -27.50 -46.25 36.28
N PHE A 96 -26.51 -46.56 35.42
CA PHE A 96 -25.85 -47.87 35.22
C PHE A 96 -26.53 -49.09 34.54
N HIS A 97 -25.65 -49.79 33.79
CA HIS A 97 -25.61 -51.19 33.34
C HIS A 97 -26.39 -51.54 32.05
N SER A 98 -25.69 -51.79 30.91
CA SER A 98 -24.83 -52.92 30.51
C SER A 98 -25.62 -54.12 29.95
N ILE A 99 -25.23 -54.57 28.75
CA ILE A 99 -25.33 -55.89 28.08
C ILE A 99 -24.80 -55.62 26.64
N VAL A 100 -23.66 -56.11 26.11
CA VAL A 100 -22.98 -57.42 26.03
C VAL A 100 -23.32 -58.24 24.75
N HIS A 101 -22.25 -58.52 23.98
CA HIS A 101 -22.05 -59.55 22.93
C HIS A 101 -22.74 -59.36 21.54
N ASN A 102 -22.15 -59.66 20.37
CA ASN A 102 -20.91 -60.39 20.04
C ASN A 102 -20.48 -60.19 18.56
N ASP A 103 -19.17 -60.38 18.32
CA ASP A 103 -18.46 -60.94 17.14
C ASP A 103 -18.53 -60.21 15.76
N SER A 104 -17.46 -60.01 14.97
CA SER A 104 -16.10 -60.58 14.90
C SER A 104 -15.13 -59.74 14.01
N PHE A 105 -13.87 -59.60 14.46
CA PHE A 105 -12.53 -59.50 13.82
C PHE A 105 -12.41 -59.40 12.26
N ASP A 106 -11.44 -58.72 11.61
CA ASP A 106 -10.02 -58.47 11.91
C ASP A 106 -9.43 -57.34 11.00
N SER A 107 -8.70 -56.35 11.56
CA SER A 107 -7.25 -56.07 11.44
C SER A 107 -6.78 -55.08 10.35
N ASN A 108 -6.37 -53.86 10.77
CA ASN A 108 -4.97 -53.38 10.69
C ASN A 108 -4.79 -51.88 11.08
N ASN A 109 -4.05 -51.69 12.18
CA ASN A 109 -3.16 -50.58 12.57
C ASN A 109 -3.66 -49.12 12.64
N GLN A 110 -4.08 -48.72 13.85
CA GLN A 110 -3.78 -47.42 14.45
C GLN A 110 -3.19 -47.63 15.86
N GLN A 111 -1.99 -47.11 16.12
CA GLN A 111 -1.46 -46.93 17.48
C GLN A 111 -1.50 -45.45 17.83
N SER A 112 -2.37 -45.10 18.78
CA SER A 112 -2.33 -43.88 19.57
C SER A 112 -2.00 -44.29 21.01
N TYR A 113 -0.98 -43.67 21.60
CA TYR A 113 -0.61 -43.87 23.00
C TYR A 113 -1.01 -42.62 23.80
N PHE A 114 -2.05 -42.77 24.62
CA PHE A 114 -2.27 -41.96 25.82
C PHE A 114 -1.73 -42.74 27.02
N TYR A 115 -1.00 -42.08 27.91
CA TYR A 115 -0.69 -42.60 29.24
C TYR A 115 -1.20 -41.63 30.31
N ASN A 116 -2.12 -42.15 31.12
CA ASN A 116 -2.49 -41.63 32.45
C ASN A 116 -1.44 -42.09 33.47
N VAL A 117 -1.05 -41.21 34.40
CA VAL A 117 -0.58 -41.62 35.72
C VAL A 117 -1.10 -40.60 36.75
N GLY A 118 -1.89 -41.07 37.72
CA GLY A 118 -2.25 -40.31 38.92
C GLY A 118 -1.30 -40.63 40.07
N ILE A 119 -1.00 -39.65 40.93
CA ILE A 119 -0.37 -39.87 42.24
C ILE A 119 -0.93 -38.85 43.26
N GLN A 120 -1.11 -39.35 44.49
CA GLN A 120 -1.72 -38.76 45.68
C GLN A 120 -0.94 -37.60 46.32
N TYR A 121 -1.66 -36.83 47.14
CA TYR A 121 -1.23 -35.70 47.97
C TYR A 121 -0.22 -36.08 49.08
N HIS A 122 0.79 -35.22 49.29
CA HIS A 122 1.41 -35.02 50.60
C HIS A 122 1.73 -33.53 50.87
N GLN A 123 1.40 -33.07 52.08
CA GLN A 123 1.71 -31.76 52.66
C GLN A 123 3.17 -31.67 53.15
N PRO A 124 3.72 -30.46 53.40
CA PRO A 124 5.17 -30.20 53.47
C PRO A 124 5.72 -30.24 54.91
N PRO A 125 7.05 -30.41 55.09
CA PRO A 125 7.74 -29.93 56.27
C PRO A 125 8.54 -28.65 55.98
N ASN A 126 8.41 -27.69 56.90
CA ASN A 126 9.31 -26.56 57.09
C ASN A 126 10.70 -27.08 57.48
N GLU A 127 11.76 -26.57 56.85
CA GLU A 127 13.04 -26.28 57.52
C GLU A 127 14.03 -25.56 56.59
N VAL A 128 14.74 -24.59 57.19
CA VAL A 128 15.75 -23.72 56.59
C VAL A 128 17.02 -24.53 56.31
N HIS A 129 17.47 -24.58 55.04
CA HIS A 129 18.76 -25.16 54.70
C HIS A 129 19.64 -24.23 53.85
N THR A 130 20.86 -24.08 54.35
CA THR A 130 22.05 -23.44 53.80
C THR A 130 22.45 -23.99 52.43
N LEU A 131 23.05 -23.12 51.61
CA LEU A 131 23.56 -23.36 50.26
C LEU A 131 24.42 -24.63 50.19
N ASN A 132 23.86 -25.71 49.64
CA ASN A 132 24.60 -26.90 49.22
C ASN A 132 24.38 -27.15 47.72
N ASN A 133 25.48 -27.49 47.07
CA ASN A 133 25.68 -27.62 45.63
C ASN A 133 24.62 -28.55 44.95
N PRO A 134 23.90 -28.12 43.89
CA PRO A 134 22.68 -28.81 43.41
C PRO A 134 22.90 -30.18 42.72
N TRP A 135 24.13 -30.50 42.29
CA TRP A 135 24.37 -31.67 41.44
C TRP A 135 24.66 -32.99 42.18
N GLN A 136 24.82 -32.97 43.51
CA GLN A 136 24.99 -34.21 44.28
C GLN A 136 23.69 -35.04 44.43
N LYS A 137 22.50 -34.48 44.14
CA LYS A 137 21.22 -35.20 44.28
C LYS A 137 20.70 -35.87 43.00
N GLN A 138 21.21 -35.54 41.81
CA GLN A 138 20.68 -36.09 40.54
C GLN A 138 21.37 -37.36 40.03
N SER A 139 22.46 -37.82 40.64
CA SER A 139 23.15 -39.05 40.19
C SER A 139 22.56 -40.36 40.71
N ARG A 140 21.48 -40.34 41.52
CA ARG A 140 20.95 -41.56 42.18
C ARG A 140 19.67 -42.17 41.60
N ASN A 141 18.99 -41.56 40.61
CA ASN A 141 17.68 -42.06 40.13
C ASN A 141 17.55 -42.29 38.61
N CYS A 142 18.59 -42.84 37.98
CA CYS A 142 18.46 -43.48 36.66
C CYS A 142 18.84 -44.97 36.75
N LYS A 143 17.91 -45.80 37.23
CA LYS A 143 17.90 -47.24 36.92
C LYS A 143 16.93 -47.46 35.76
N VAL A 144 17.44 -47.39 34.53
CA VAL A 144 16.74 -47.92 33.36
C VAL A 144 17.07 -49.41 33.28
N ARG A 145 16.02 -50.22 33.13
CA ARG A 145 16.08 -51.65 32.83
C ARG A 145 16.57 -51.81 31.39
N ASP A 146 17.75 -52.38 31.21
CA ASP A 146 18.17 -52.91 29.91
C ASP A 146 18.10 -54.44 29.97
N SER A 147 17.22 -55.00 29.14
CA SER A 147 17.19 -56.41 28.79
C SER A 147 17.59 -56.56 27.31
N GLU A 148 18.66 -57.32 27.13
CA GLU A 148 19.01 -58.17 25.98
C GLU A 148 19.64 -57.58 24.70
N SER A 149 20.88 -58.06 24.49
CA SER A 149 21.58 -58.37 23.24
C SER A 149 22.44 -57.30 22.56
N ARG A 150 23.74 -57.33 22.88
CA ARG A 150 24.84 -57.62 21.93
C ARG A 150 26.18 -57.54 22.64
N SER A 151 26.99 -58.59 22.51
CA SER A 151 28.36 -58.66 22.99
C SER A 151 29.23 -57.57 22.34
N THR A 152 29.62 -56.56 23.11
CA THR A 152 30.68 -55.63 22.73
C THR A 152 31.98 -56.01 23.46
N ASN A 153 33.07 -56.10 22.70
CA ASN A 153 34.40 -56.43 23.19
C ASN A 153 34.84 -55.46 24.30
N GLU A 154 35.36 -55.99 25.42
CA GLU A 154 35.94 -55.21 26.53
C GLU A 154 37.07 -54.26 26.08
N ASN A 155 37.74 -54.58 24.96
CA ASN A 155 38.81 -53.75 24.40
C ASN A 155 38.31 -52.45 23.75
N ASP A 156 37.11 -52.43 23.16
CA ASP A 156 36.54 -51.20 22.59
C ASP A 156 36.05 -50.26 23.71
N CYS A 157 35.53 -50.82 24.80
CA CYS A 157 35.17 -50.03 26.00
C CYS A 157 36.40 -49.42 26.69
N ASN A 158 37.53 -50.12 26.73
CA ASN A 158 38.78 -49.59 27.30
C ASN A 158 39.43 -48.53 26.40
N HIS A 159 39.31 -48.63 25.07
CA HIS A 159 39.80 -47.61 24.14
C HIS A 159 38.97 -46.31 24.21
N TYR A 160 37.63 -46.42 24.28
CA TYR A 160 36.77 -45.25 24.50
C TYR A 160 36.93 -44.63 25.89
N ARG A 161 37.17 -45.44 26.95
CA ARG A 161 37.48 -44.92 28.30
C ARG A 161 38.85 -44.23 28.36
N SER A 162 39.88 -44.78 27.71
CA SER A 162 41.21 -44.16 27.69
C SER A 162 41.20 -42.86 26.89
N MET A 163 40.52 -42.82 25.73
CA MET A 163 40.26 -41.58 24.99
C MET A 163 39.50 -40.57 25.85
N SER A 164 38.36 -40.94 26.44
CA SER A 164 37.58 -40.04 27.30
C SER A 164 38.40 -39.46 28.47
N SER A 165 39.33 -40.25 29.04
CA SER A 165 40.21 -39.78 30.11
C SER A 165 41.29 -38.80 29.61
N THR A 166 41.81 -39.00 28.39
CA THR A 166 42.76 -38.06 27.77
C THR A 166 42.11 -36.75 27.38
N TRP A 167 40.89 -36.78 26.83
CA TRP A 167 40.11 -35.57 26.54
C TRP A 167 39.72 -34.80 27.81
N LEU A 168 39.35 -35.52 28.88
CA LEU A 168 39.07 -34.90 30.19
C LEU A 168 40.32 -34.20 30.75
N GLN A 169 41.47 -34.85 30.67
CA GLN A 169 42.73 -34.26 31.13
C GLN A 169 43.12 -33.03 30.30
N GLN A 170 43.01 -33.09 28.97
CA GLN A 170 43.24 -31.95 28.09
C GLN A 170 42.35 -30.75 28.44
N MET A 171 41.07 -30.98 28.73
CA MET A 171 40.16 -29.91 29.12
C MET A 171 40.47 -29.36 30.51
N LYS A 172 40.90 -30.20 31.46
CA LYS A 172 41.39 -29.75 32.76
C LYS A 172 42.62 -28.86 32.60
N ASP A 173 43.53 -29.22 31.71
CA ASP A 173 44.72 -28.42 31.41
C ASP A 173 44.31 -27.08 30.75
N GLU A 174 43.35 -27.07 29.80
CA GLU A 174 42.82 -25.82 29.21
C GLU A 174 42.16 -24.92 30.26
N ILE A 175 41.39 -25.49 31.20
CA ILE A 175 40.80 -24.75 32.33
C ILE A 175 41.89 -24.12 33.19
N GLN A 176 42.96 -24.87 33.52
CA GLN A 176 44.07 -24.36 34.31
C GLN A 176 44.82 -23.23 33.61
N VAL A 177 45.05 -23.33 32.30
CA VAL A 177 45.66 -22.26 31.49
C VAL A 177 44.79 -21.01 31.50
N LEU A 178 43.47 -21.15 31.32
CA LEU A 178 42.54 -20.01 31.39
C LEU A 178 42.57 -19.32 32.75
N LEU A 179 42.57 -20.10 33.85
CA LEU A 179 42.62 -19.58 35.21
C LEU A 179 43.94 -18.85 35.52
N ARG A 180 45.07 -19.38 35.04
CA ARG A 180 46.40 -18.85 35.37
C ARG A 180 46.77 -17.62 34.52
N ASP A 181 46.62 -17.70 33.20
CA ASP A 181 47.23 -16.73 32.29
C ASP A 181 46.25 -15.63 31.90
N ASN A 182 45.03 -15.98 31.48
CA ASN A 182 44.06 -14.99 31.00
C ASN A 182 43.39 -14.21 32.13
N ILE A 183 42.98 -14.87 33.22
CA ILE A 183 42.26 -14.19 34.30
C ILE A 183 43.18 -13.23 35.06
N SER A 184 44.43 -13.61 35.32
CA SER A 184 45.39 -12.74 36.02
C SER A 184 45.74 -11.49 35.21
N GLU A 185 45.91 -11.62 33.90
CA GLU A 185 46.17 -10.49 32.99
C GLU A 185 44.96 -9.55 32.90
N ILE A 186 43.76 -10.11 32.71
CA ILE A 186 42.52 -9.31 32.64
C ILE A 186 42.28 -8.56 33.95
N SER A 187 42.58 -9.20 35.09
CA SER A 187 42.42 -8.57 36.40
C SER A 187 43.35 -7.36 36.56
N LYS A 188 44.61 -7.48 36.13
CA LYS A 188 45.56 -6.35 36.11
C LYS A 188 45.09 -5.21 35.20
N GLN A 189 44.62 -5.53 33.98
CA GLN A 189 44.09 -4.54 33.03
C GLN A 189 42.86 -3.80 33.57
N HIS A 190 42.01 -4.50 34.34
CA HIS A 190 40.83 -3.89 34.94
C HIS A 190 41.20 -2.98 36.12
N GLN A 191 42.14 -3.40 36.97
CA GLN A 191 42.66 -2.57 38.06
C GLN A 191 43.34 -1.30 37.54
N SER A 192 44.16 -1.39 36.48
CA SER A 192 44.77 -0.20 35.89
C SER A 192 43.74 0.80 35.37
N LEU A 193 42.65 0.32 34.77
CA LEU A 193 41.57 1.16 34.29
C LEU A 193 40.82 1.87 35.42
N ILE A 194 40.57 1.19 36.55
CA ILE A 194 39.92 1.79 37.72
C ILE A 194 40.78 2.95 38.25
N VAL A 195 42.11 2.75 38.34
CA VAL A 195 43.05 3.79 38.79
C VAL A 195 43.09 4.97 37.82
N GLU A 196 43.08 4.71 36.50
CA GLU A 196 43.04 5.75 35.48
C GLU A 196 41.77 6.59 35.56
N GLN A 197 40.61 5.95 35.69
CA GLN A 197 39.31 6.63 35.82
C GLN A 197 39.23 7.44 37.12
N GLN A 198 39.82 6.98 38.22
CA GLN A 198 39.92 7.75 39.47
C GLN A 198 40.71 9.04 39.27
N ARG A 199 41.87 8.99 38.61
CA ARG A 199 42.65 10.20 38.30
C ARG A 199 41.88 11.21 37.46
N LEU A 200 41.22 10.76 36.39
CA LEU A 200 40.42 11.63 35.50
C LEU A 200 39.22 12.29 36.18
N LEU A 201 38.85 11.81 37.38
CA LEU A 201 37.74 12.31 38.16
C LEU A 201 38.20 13.37 39.18
N GLU A 202 39.41 13.20 39.71
CA GLU A 202 40.09 14.18 40.57
C GLU A 202 40.39 15.50 39.84
N ASP A 203 40.49 15.48 38.50
CA ASP A 203 40.77 16.64 37.64
C ASP A 203 39.52 17.50 37.28
N LEU A 204 38.32 17.17 37.80
CA LEU A 204 37.06 17.87 37.46
C LEU A 204 36.56 18.75 38.62
N ASP A 205 36.09 19.96 38.28
CA ASP A 205 35.49 20.92 39.22
C ASP A 205 34.19 20.38 39.85
N ASP A 206 33.86 20.85 41.07
CA ASP A 206 32.82 20.26 41.94
C ASP A 206 31.36 20.50 41.52
N ASP A 207 31.09 21.43 40.60
CA ASP A 207 29.72 21.86 40.22
C ASP A 207 29.15 21.16 38.95
N ASP A 208 29.82 20.13 38.44
CA ASP A 208 29.42 19.48 37.18
C ASP A 208 28.55 18.21 37.39
N ASP A 209 27.37 18.17 36.79
CA ASP A 209 26.55 16.93 36.59
C ASP A 209 27.39 15.79 35.96
N ILE A 210 28.44 16.14 35.24
CA ILE A 210 29.40 15.22 34.60
C ILE A 210 30.25 14.48 35.65
N LYS A 211 30.61 15.13 36.77
CA LYS A 211 31.41 14.53 37.84
C LYS A 211 30.61 13.42 38.54
N LEU A 212 29.37 13.71 38.90
CA LEU A 212 28.41 12.75 39.49
C LEU A 212 28.20 11.52 38.60
N GLN A 213 28.06 11.70 37.28
CA GLN A 213 27.95 10.58 36.35
C GLN A 213 29.22 9.73 36.27
N LYS A 214 30.40 10.37 36.26
CA LYS A 214 31.68 9.65 36.25
C LYS A 214 31.92 8.88 37.54
N GLU A 215 31.49 9.40 38.69
CA GLU A 215 31.58 8.70 39.98
C GLU A 215 30.74 7.42 39.98
N GLY A 216 29.50 7.52 39.48
CA GLY A 216 28.64 6.36 39.30
C GLY A 216 29.28 5.29 38.40
N ASN A 217 29.83 5.69 37.25
CA ASN A 217 30.49 4.78 36.32
C ASN A 217 31.72 4.08 36.94
N LEU A 218 32.51 4.81 37.72
CA LEU A 218 33.67 4.26 38.43
C LEU A 218 33.24 3.24 39.49
N GLN A 219 32.19 3.54 40.25
CA GLN A 219 31.67 2.60 41.24
C GLN A 219 31.16 1.32 40.57
N GLU A 220 30.42 1.43 39.47
CA GLU A 220 29.99 0.26 38.70
C GLU A 220 31.17 -0.60 38.21
N LEU A 221 32.29 0.01 37.79
CA LEU A 221 33.48 -0.72 37.36
C LEU A 221 34.13 -1.50 38.51
N LYS A 222 34.12 -0.95 39.72
CA LYS A 222 34.60 -1.64 40.94
C LYS A 222 33.70 -2.82 41.27
N ASP A 223 32.38 -2.61 41.29
CA ASP A 223 31.39 -3.65 41.59
C ASP A 223 31.48 -4.82 40.59
N GLN A 224 31.66 -4.52 39.29
CA GLN A 224 31.86 -5.54 38.25
C GLN A 224 33.08 -6.42 38.51
N PHE A 225 34.18 -5.80 38.95
CA PHE A 225 35.42 -6.50 39.22
C PHE A 225 35.29 -7.42 40.46
N GLU A 226 34.68 -6.92 41.53
CA GLU A 226 34.43 -7.71 42.75
C GLU A 226 33.55 -8.94 42.46
N ILE A 227 32.45 -8.76 41.73
CA ILE A 227 31.55 -9.86 41.33
C ILE A 227 32.31 -10.90 40.49
N PHE A 228 33.18 -10.45 39.59
CA PHE A 228 33.99 -11.35 38.77
C PHE A 228 34.96 -12.16 39.62
N GLU A 229 35.73 -11.54 40.52
CA GLU A 229 36.68 -12.24 41.39
C GLU A 229 35.97 -13.30 42.25
N GLN A 230 34.85 -12.93 42.88
CA GLN A 230 34.04 -13.87 43.66
C GLN A 230 33.54 -15.04 42.82
N THR A 231 33.06 -14.76 41.59
CA THR A 231 32.55 -15.80 40.69
C THR A 231 33.66 -16.74 40.23
N ILE A 232 34.82 -16.21 39.84
CA ILE A 232 35.96 -17.02 39.41
C ILE A 232 36.51 -17.85 40.55
N PHE A 233 36.59 -17.29 41.77
CA PHE A 233 36.99 -18.04 42.96
C PHE A 233 36.06 -19.24 43.19
N ASN A 234 34.74 -19.03 43.13
CA ASN A 234 33.77 -20.11 43.27
C ASN A 234 33.93 -21.18 42.17
N LEU A 235 34.17 -20.77 40.91
CA LEU A 235 34.35 -21.71 39.80
C LEU A 235 35.68 -22.46 39.85
N SER A 236 36.75 -21.84 40.33
CA SER A 236 38.08 -22.47 40.42
C SER A 236 38.15 -23.57 41.48
N THR A 237 37.26 -23.52 42.48
CA THR A 237 37.12 -24.60 43.48
C THR A 237 36.43 -25.86 42.92
N PHE A 238 35.77 -25.76 41.77
CA PHE A 238 35.06 -26.88 41.15
C PHE A 238 36.02 -27.78 40.36
N ASN A 239 36.14 -29.06 40.77
CA ASN A 239 36.94 -30.06 40.07
C ASN A 239 36.04 -30.97 39.21
N PRO A 240 36.04 -30.84 37.87
CA PRO A 240 35.18 -31.65 37.02
C PRO A 240 35.61 -33.12 37.03
N LEU A 241 34.65 -34.03 37.24
CA LEU A 241 34.88 -35.48 37.27
C LEU A 241 34.51 -36.13 35.93
N THR A 242 33.63 -35.49 35.16
CA THR A 242 33.19 -35.94 33.83
C THR A 242 33.55 -34.96 32.73
N LEU A 243 33.54 -35.44 31.47
CA LEU A 243 33.82 -34.60 30.31
C LEU A 243 32.76 -33.52 30.10
N GLU A 244 31.50 -33.83 30.40
CA GLU A 244 30.39 -32.87 30.35
C GLU A 244 30.55 -31.76 31.40
N GLU A 245 30.92 -32.12 32.63
CA GLU A 245 31.22 -31.14 33.69
C GLU A 245 32.42 -30.25 33.33
N ALA A 246 33.47 -30.82 32.73
CA ALA A 246 34.61 -30.05 32.25
C ALA A 246 34.21 -29.09 31.13
N HIS A 247 33.34 -29.53 30.20
CA HIS A 247 32.85 -28.70 29.10
C HIS A 247 31.99 -27.55 29.61
N TYR A 248 31.10 -27.85 30.55
CA TYR A 248 30.29 -26.86 31.22
C TYR A 248 31.15 -25.82 31.93
N LEU A 249 32.14 -26.26 32.73
CA LEU A 249 33.04 -25.36 33.47
C LEU A 249 33.85 -24.48 32.52
N LEU A 250 34.38 -25.05 31.44
CA LEU A 250 35.15 -24.32 30.43
C LEU A 250 34.31 -23.22 29.76
N ASN A 251 33.11 -23.56 29.27
CA ASN A 251 32.21 -22.59 28.64
C ASN A 251 31.74 -21.54 29.65
N ARG A 252 31.52 -21.95 30.90
CA ARG A 252 31.18 -21.07 32.01
C ARG A 252 32.29 -20.05 32.29
N LEU A 253 33.55 -20.48 32.39
CA LEU A 253 34.70 -19.57 32.57
C LEU A 253 34.85 -18.61 31.37
N LYS A 254 34.77 -19.13 30.13
CA LYS A 254 34.84 -18.31 28.91
C LYS A 254 33.77 -17.21 28.89
N ARG A 255 32.55 -17.51 29.36
CA ARG A 255 31.45 -16.53 29.48
C ARG A 255 31.73 -15.44 30.50
N GLU A 256 32.18 -15.80 31.71
CA GLU A 256 32.47 -14.79 32.73
C GLU A 256 33.61 -13.86 32.30
N ILE A 257 34.63 -14.40 31.63
CA ILE A 257 35.68 -13.61 30.98
C ILE A 257 35.08 -12.66 29.92
N GLY A 258 34.18 -13.17 29.08
CA GLY A 258 33.49 -12.39 28.06
C GLY A 258 32.66 -11.25 28.66
N ARG A 259 31.96 -11.48 29.77
CA ARG A 259 31.15 -10.48 30.48
C ARG A 259 32.00 -9.34 31.03
N LEU A 260 33.10 -9.66 31.72
CA LEU A 260 34.02 -8.66 32.25
C LEU A 260 34.67 -7.84 31.11
N LYS A 261 35.03 -8.48 30.00
CA LYS A 261 35.55 -7.77 28.81
C LYS A 261 34.50 -6.85 28.16
N ALA A 262 33.24 -7.29 28.10
CA ALA A 262 32.16 -6.51 27.50
C ALA A 262 31.73 -5.31 28.34
N ARG A 263 31.95 -5.35 29.67
CA ARG A 263 31.72 -4.22 30.60
C ARG A 263 30.30 -3.63 30.48
N LEU A 264 29.29 -4.50 30.36
CA LEU A 264 27.90 -4.05 30.26
C LEU A 264 27.37 -3.60 31.64
N PRO A 265 26.64 -2.48 31.75
CA PRO A 265 26.19 -1.90 33.03
C PRO A 265 25.47 -2.92 33.93
N ILE A 266 24.62 -3.76 33.33
CA ILE A 266 23.82 -4.75 34.05
C ILE A 266 24.66 -5.76 34.84
N TYR A 267 25.94 -5.93 34.51
CA TYR A 267 26.83 -6.85 35.22
C TYR A 267 27.13 -6.38 36.66
N ALA A 268 27.23 -5.07 36.89
CA ALA A 268 27.47 -4.49 38.23
C ALA A 268 26.32 -4.83 39.20
N ARG A 269 25.10 -4.94 38.66
CA ARG A 269 23.88 -5.22 39.41
C ARG A 269 23.49 -6.69 39.43
N ARG A 270 24.35 -7.60 38.95
CA ARG A 270 24.03 -9.02 38.78
C ARG A 270 23.51 -9.68 40.04
N GLN A 271 24.22 -9.53 41.16
CA GLN A 271 23.86 -10.20 42.42
C GLN A 271 22.54 -9.64 42.97
N GLN A 272 22.41 -8.31 42.99
CA GLN A 272 21.17 -7.62 43.35
C GLN A 272 19.98 -8.09 42.51
N LEU A 273 20.14 -8.23 41.19
CA LEU A 273 19.10 -8.72 40.29
C LEU A 273 18.70 -10.16 40.65
N ILE A 274 19.67 -11.06 40.82
CA ILE A 274 19.39 -12.46 41.17
C ILE A 274 18.64 -12.55 42.51
N ASP A 275 19.08 -11.82 43.53
CA ASP A 275 18.47 -11.88 44.87
C ASP A 275 17.08 -11.25 44.91
N THR A 276 16.88 -10.17 44.15
CA THR A 276 15.56 -9.56 43.99
C THR A 276 14.62 -10.50 43.22
N ILE A 277 15.11 -11.17 42.17
CA ILE A 277 14.34 -12.17 41.40
C ILE A 277 14.03 -13.41 42.23
N LYS A 278 14.90 -13.82 43.16
CA LYS A 278 14.58 -14.91 44.10
C LYS A 278 13.42 -14.52 45.02
N SER A 279 13.48 -13.34 45.63
CA SER A 279 12.53 -12.86 46.63
C SER A 279 11.19 -12.36 46.07
N ASN A 280 11.16 -11.91 44.81
CA ASN A 280 9.95 -11.37 44.18
C ASN A 280 9.43 -12.29 43.08
N ARG A 281 8.14 -12.18 42.82
CA ARG A 281 7.46 -12.98 41.80
C ARG A 281 7.32 -12.25 40.47
N VAL A 282 6.96 -10.97 40.54
CA VAL A 282 6.87 -10.09 39.38
C VAL A 282 7.87 -8.96 39.57
N ILE A 283 8.69 -8.74 38.55
CA ILE A 283 9.69 -7.68 38.54
C ILE A 283 9.57 -6.86 37.27
N ILE A 284 9.68 -5.55 37.43
CA ILE A 284 9.77 -4.60 36.34
C ILE A 284 11.22 -4.12 36.30
N LEU A 285 11.94 -4.48 35.24
CA LEU A 285 13.31 -4.06 35.02
C LEU A 285 13.32 -2.88 34.05
N LYS A 286 13.61 -1.70 34.58
CA LYS A 286 13.82 -0.49 33.80
C LYS A 286 15.30 -0.36 33.46
N ALA A 287 15.65 -0.50 32.19
CA ALA A 287 17.04 -0.46 31.76
C ALA A 287 17.19 0.10 30.34
N ASP A 288 18.13 1.02 30.16
CA ASP A 288 18.40 1.67 28.87
C ASP A 288 18.83 0.66 27.80
N THR A 289 18.59 1.01 26.53
CA THR A 289 19.09 0.21 25.40
C THR A 289 20.62 0.12 25.44
N GLY A 290 21.18 -1.07 25.23
CA GLY A 290 22.63 -1.30 25.31
C GLY A 290 23.15 -1.62 26.72
N SER A 291 22.32 -1.54 27.77
CA SER A 291 22.68 -1.97 29.13
C SER A 291 23.01 -3.46 29.27
N GLY A 292 22.58 -4.28 28.31
CA GLY A 292 22.73 -5.73 28.33
C GLY A 292 21.50 -6.50 28.83
N LYS A 293 20.36 -5.82 29.07
CA LYS A 293 19.10 -6.40 29.59
C LYS A 293 18.71 -7.74 28.94
N SER A 294 18.53 -7.73 27.63
CA SER A 294 18.02 -8.86 26.83
C SER A 294 19.03 -9.98 26.68
N SER A 295 20.32 -9.63 26.57
CA SER A 295 21.39 -10.60 26.31
C SER A 295 21.92 -11.26 27.57
N GLN A 296 22.05 -10.52 28.68
CA GLN A 296 22.78 -10.99 29.86
C GLN A 296 21.88 -11.52 30.98
N LEU A 297 20.73 -10.88 31.24
CA LEU A 297 19.87 -11.25 32.37
C LEU A 297 19.45 -12.72 32.31
N ILE A 298 19.02 -13.18 31.14
CA ILE A 298 18.60 -14.57 30.94
C ILE A 298 19.72 -15.58 31.20
N GLN A 299 20.96 -15.19 30.89
CA GLN A 299 22.11 -16.01 31.19
C GLN A 299 22.36 -16.02 32.70
N TYR A 300 22.32 -14.87 33.38
CA TYR A 300 22.47 -14.81 34.85
C TYR A 300 21.44 -15.68 35.58
N LEU A 301 20.22 -15.74 35.07
CA LEU A 301 19.17 -16.60 35.63
C LEU A 301 19.44 -18.08 35.37
N THR A 302 19.83 -18.43 34.15
CA THR A 302 20.19 -19.82 33.80
C THR A 302 21.33 -20.32 34.67
N ASP A 303 22.29 -19.44 34.94
CA ASP A 303 23.48 -19.67 35.74
C ASP A 303 23.19 -19.84 37.23
N ALA A 304 22.20 -19.10 37.74
CA ALA A 304 21.75 -19.17 39.12
C ALA A 304 20.85 -20.40 39.39
N GLY A 305 20.67 -21.28 38.40
CA GLY A 305 19.90 -22.52 38.52
C GLY A 305 18.40 -22.39 38.25
N PHE A 306 17.91 -21.22 37.83
CA PHE A 306 16.47 -21.05 37.55
C PHE A 306 15.97 -21.95 36.41
N ALA A 307 16.86 -22.28 35.47
CA ALA A 307 16.53 -23.14 34.34
C ALA A 307 16.49 -24.65 34.69
N ASP A 308 16.75 -25.03 35.96
CA ASP A 308 16.72 -26.42 36.41
C ASP A 308 15.29 -26.88 36.78
N HIS A 309 14.39 -25.92 37.00
CA HIS A 309 12.98 -26.14 37.33
C HIS A 309 12.03 -25.92 36.14
N GLY A 310 12.57 -25.66 34.95
CA GLY A 310 11.82 -25.35 33.74
C GLY A 310 12.62 -24.42 32.82
N GLN A 311 12.20 -24.27 31.58
CA GLN A 311 12.87 -23.38 30.63
C GLN A 311 12.66 -21.90 30.99
N ILE A 312 13.56 -21.03 30.53
CA ILE A 312 13.37 -19.58 30.59
C ILE A 312 13.01 -19.09 29.19
N VAL A 313 11.86 -18.42 29.07
CA VAL A 313 11.42 -17.83 27.80
C VAL A 313 11.57 -16.31 27.85
N CYS A 314 12.15 -15.75 26.80
CA CYS A 314 12.21 -14.31 26.57
C CYS A 314 11.47 -13.97 25.29
N THR A 315 10.43 -13.15 25.43
CA THR A 315 9.66 -12.67 24.29
C THR A 315 10.25 -11.39 23.73
N GLN A 316 10.11 -11.21 22.43
CA GLN A 316 10.44 -9.99 21.71
C GLN A 316 9.26 -9.64 20.80
N PRO A 317 8.90 -8.36 20.67
CA PRO A 317 7.85 -7.97 19.74
C PRO A 317 8.24 -8.26 18.28
N ARG A 318 9.54 -8.15 17.95
CA ARG A 318 10.04 -8.26 16.57
C ARG A 318 10.71 -9.62 16.29
N ARG A 319 10.32 -10.26 15.18
CA ARG A 319 10.88 -11.54 14.71
C ARG A 319 12.41 -11.50 14.51
N LEU A 320 12.93 -10.41 13.94
CA LEU A 320 14.37 -10.26 13.69
C LEU A 320 15.14 -10.11 15.00
N ALA A 321 14.62 -9.32 15.95
CA ALA A 321 15.24 -9.14 17.26
C ALA A 321 15.34 -10.48 18.02
N ALA A 322 14.27 -11.27 18.07
CA ALA A 322 14.30 -12.61 18.66
C ALA A 322 15.36 -13.53 18.04
N ARG A 323 15.51 -13.51 16.71
CA ARG A 323 16.48 -14.35 15.98
C ARG A 323 17.92 -13.91 16.23
N GLU A 324 18.20 -12.61 16.13
CA GLU A 324 19.54 -12.07 16.36
C GLU A 324 19.97 -12.22 17.81
N LEU A 325 19.03 -12.02 18.75
CA LEU A 325 19.30 -12.24 20.17
C LEU A 325 19.58 -13.71 20.47
N ALA A 326 18.83 -14.65 19.87
CA ALA A 326 19.12 -16.08 20.00
C ALA A 326 20.49 -16.45 19.44
N LEU A 327 20.87 -15.93 18.26
CA LEU A 327 22.19 -16.17 17.66
C LEU A 327 23.31 -15.60 18.52
N ARG A 328 23.14 -14.37 19.02
CA ARG A 328 24.11 -13.71 19.91
C ARG A 328 24.27 -14.48 21.21
N VAL A 329 23.17 -14.81 21.88
CA VAL A 329 23.20 -15.51 23.16
C VAL A 329 23.72 -16.92 22.97
N ALA A 330 23.38 -17.65 21.89
CA ALA A 330 23.97 -18.95 21.60
C ALA A 330 25.50 -18.89 21.43
N LYS A 331 25.99 -17.87 20.70
CA LYS A 331 27.43 -17.62 20.54
C LYS A 331 28.12 -17.31 21.87
N GLU A 332 27.51 -16.46 22.70
CA GLU A 332 28.02 -16.17 24.05
C GLU A 332 27.94 -17.42 24.95
N PHE A 333 26.90 -18.25 24.81
CA PHE A 333 26.71 -19.47 25.58
C PHE A 333 27.67 -20.60 25.20
N GLY A 334 28.27 -20.53 24.01
CA GLY A 334 29.16 -21.56 23.46
C GLY A 334 28.42 -22.70 22.74
N CYS A 335 27.21 -22.45 22.23
CA CYS A 335 26.36 -23.46 21.58
C CYS A 335 25.79 -22.98 20.23
N GLN A 336 25.11 -23.88 19.50
CA GLN A 336 24.34 -23.52 18.31
C GLN A 336 22.87 -23.28 18.65
N VAL A 337 22.20 -22.41 17.88
CA VAL A 337 20.75 -22.19 18.03
C VAL A 337 19.99 -23.48 17.71
N GLY A 338 19.22 -23.97 18.68
CA GLY A 338 18.53 -25.25 18.66
C GLY A 338 19.03 -26.23 19.73
N GLU A 339 20.20 -25.97 20.31
CA GLU A 339 20.75 -26.75 21.42
C GLU A 339 20.25 -26.17 22.76
N GLU A 340 21.13 -25.59 23.59
CA GLU A 340 20.77 -24.99 24.88
C GLU A 340 19.98 -23.68 24.73
N VAL A 341 20.25 -22.94 23.65
CA VAL A 341 19.54 -21.73 23.27
C VAL A 341 18.66 -22.01 22.06
N GLY A 342 17.35 -21.90 22.23
CA GLY A 342 16.35 -22.11 21.18
C GLY A 342 15.72 -20.82 20.68
N CYS A 343 15.08 -20.92 19.50
CA CYS A 343 14.38 -19.80 18.87
C CYS A 343 13.10 -20.27 18.18
N HIS A 344 11.99 -19.56 18.37
CA HIS A 344 10.73 -19.83 17.67
C HIS A 344 10.01 -18.51 17.33
N VAL A 345 9.88 -18.21 16.04
CA VAL A 345 9.26 -16.96 15.56
C VAL A 345 8.31 -17.23 14.39
N GLY A 346 7.14 -16.61 14.41
CA GLY A 346 6.07 -16.88 13.43
C GLY A 346 5.71 -18.37 13.39
N ALA A 347 5.23 -18.87 12.25
CA ALA A 347 5.03 -20.31 12.03
C ALA A 347 6.27 -21.04 11.45
N CYS A 348 7.48 -20.49 11.67
CA CYS A 348 8.69 -21.23 11.34
C CYS A 348 8.82 -22.47 12.24
N ARG A 349 9.38 -23.56 11.72
CA ARG A 349 9.71 -24.73 12.55
C ARG A 349 10.55 -24.29 13.75
N PRO A 350 10.15 -24.63 15.00
CA PRO A 350 10.87 -24.23 16.19
C PRO A 350 12.27 -24.85 16.18
N LYS A 351 13.29 -24.02 16.42
CA LYS A 351 14.68 -24.48 16.62
C LYS A 351 14.89 -24.73 18.10
N VAL A 352 14.49 -25.91 18.54
CA VAL A 352 14.58 -26.36 19.93
C VAL A 352 14.95 -27.85 19.98
N SER A 353 15.53 -28.28 21.09
CA SER A 353 15.86 -29.67 21.38
C SER A 353 15.54 -29.99 22.85
N ARG A 354 15.73 -31.24 23.27
CA ARG A 354 15.59 -31.62 24.69
C ARG A 354 16.60 -30.93 25.61
N ARG A 355 17.70 -30.41 25.06
CA ARG A 355 18.74 -29.67 25.81
C ARG A 355 18.42 -28.19 25.96
N THR A 356 17.37 -27.68 25.29
CA THR A 356 17.04 -26.26 25.32
C THR A 356 16.62 -25.83 26.73
N ARG A 357 17.34 -24.84 27.26
CA ARG A 357 17.09 -24.20 28.57
C ARG A 357 16.57 -22.78 28.41
N ILE A 358 17.03 -22.10 27.36
CA ILE A 358 16.67 -20.72 27.02
C ILE A 358 15.89 -20.71 25.71
N ARG A 359 14.74 -20.01 25.66
CA ARG A 359 13.97 -19.84 24.42
C ARG A 359 13.72 -18.37 24.13
N PHE A 360 14.09 -17.94 22.93
CA PHE A 360 13.68 -16.63 22.39
C PHE A 360 12.50 -16.81 21.46
N VAL A 361 11.41 -16.11 21.75
CA VAL A 361 10.17 -16.22 20.98
C VAL A 361 9.58 -14.86 20.66
N THR A 362 8.65 -14.79 19.72
CA THR A 362 7.79 -13.60 19.60
C THR A 362 6.62 -13.65 20.57
N ASP A 363 6.08 -12.50 20.96
CA ASP A 363 4.91 -12.42 21.87
C ASP A 363 3.75 -13.30 21.40
N ALA A 364 3.43 -13.23 20.09
CA ALA A 364 2.41 -14.07 19.46
C ALA A 364 2.65 -15.58 19.62
N VAL A 365 3.91 -16.03 19.61
CA VAL A 365 4.24 -17.44 19.77
C VAL A 365 3.97 -17.88 21.21
N LEU A 366 4.35 -17.06 22.20
CA LEU A 366 4.07 -17.39 23.60
C LEU A 366 2.56 -17.34 23.91
N LEU A 367 1.81 -16.42 23.31
CA LEU A 367 0.35 -16.40 23.40
C LEU A 367 -0.29 -17.68 22.82
N ASN A 368 0.19 -18.17 21.69
CA ASN A 368 -0.28 -19.42 21.11
C ASN A 368 0.09 -20.63 21.99
N GLU A 369 1.27 -20.63 22.63
CA GLU A 369 1.64 -21.66 23.60
C GLU A 369 0.77 -21.59 24.86
N TYR A 370 0.45 -20.38 25.36
CA TYR A 370 -0.50 -20.19 26.46
C TYR A 370 -1.88 -20.74 26.12
N GLN A 371 -2.33 -20.62 24.87
CA GLN A 371 -3.57 -21.23 24.43
C GLN A 371 -3.57 -22.75 24.61
N MET A 372 -2.47 -23.40 24.24
CA MET A 372 -2.33 -24.85 24.34
C MET A 372 -2.13 -25.31 25.78
N ASP A 373 -1.39 -24.55 26.57
CA ASP A 373 -1.16 -24.80 27.99
C ASP A 373 -1.26 -23.49 28.79
N PRO A 374 -2.45 -23.16 29.35
CA PRO A 374 -2.65 -21.94 30.15
C PRO A 374 -1.82 -21.88 31.43
N MET A 375 -1.20 -22.98 31.85
CA MET A 375 -0.28 -23.05 32.99
C MET A 375 1.18 -22.81 32.58
N LEU A 376 1.47 -22.79 31.28
CA LEU A 376 2.80 -22.62 30.70
C LEU A 376 3.86 -23.54 31.34
N ARG A 377 3.52 -24.80 31.64
CA ARG A 377 4.29 -25.70 32.52
C ARG A 377 5.73 -25.92 32.08
N THR A 378 6.03 -25.72 30.81
CA THR A 378 7.38 -25.78 30.25
C THR A 378 8.32 -24.74 30.87
N TYR A 379 7.79 -23.60 31.34
CA TYR A 379 8.59 -22.44 31.72
C TYR A 379 8.65 -22.23 33.23
N ALA A 380 9.82 -21.95 33.77
CA ALA A 380 9.99 -21.48 35.16
C ALA A 380 9.92 -19.95 35.24
N ILE A 381 10.46 -19.27 34.23
CA ILE A 381 10.50 -17.81 34.14
C ILE A 381 10.03 -17.37 32.76
N VAL A 382 9.14 -16.38 32.74
CA VAL A 382 8.74 -15.65 31.54
C VAL A 382 9.31 -14.24 31.60
N ILE A 383 10.02 -13.85 30.55
CA ILE A 383 10.57 -12.51 30.38
C ILE A 383 9.84 -11.86 29.19
N ILE A 384 9.19 -10.73 29.42
CA ILE A 384 8.59 -9.90 28.36
C ILE A 384 9.54 -8.72 28.12
N ASP A 385 10.22 -8.73 26.99
CA ASP A 385 11.20 -7.68 26.64
C ASP A 385 10.61 -6.63 25.69
N GLU A 386 11.25 -5.47 25.64
CA GLU A 386 10.83 -4.29 24.86
C GLU A 386 9.35 -3.93 25.08
N ALA A 387 8.89 -4.07 26.33
CA ALA A 387 7.52 -3.79 26.73
C ALA A 387 7.06 -2.35 26.44
N HIS A 388 8.00 -1.43 26.21
CA HIS A 388 7.71 -0.06 25.79
C HIS A 388 7.16 0.06 24.36
N GLU A 389 7.34 -0.94 23.48
CA GLU A 389 6.74 -0.93 22.14
C GLU A 389 5.22 -1.10 22.19
N ARG A 390 4.66 -1.62 23.31
CA ARG A 390 3.21 -1.71 23.60
C ARG A 390 2.38 -2.22 22.41
N HIS A 391 2.88 -3.26 21.75
CA HIS A 391 2.17 -3.96 20.68
C HIS A 391 0.95 -4.69 21.23
N VAL A 392 -0.03 -4.94 20.35
CA VAL A 392 -1.25 -5.67 20.70
C VAL A 392 -0.96 -7.01 21.40
N ASP A 393 -0.07 -7.82 20.83
CA ASP A 393 0.25 -9.13 21.40
C ASP A 393 0.97 -9.03 22.76
N THR A 394 1.79 -7.99 22.97
CA THR A 394 2.43 -7.73 24.26
C THR A 394 1.38 -7.41 25.34
N ASP A 395 0.40 -6.56 25.02
CA ASP A 395 -0.66 -6.17 25.95
C ASP A 395 -1.59 -7.35 26.29
N LEU A 396 -1.93 -8.18 25.30
CA LEU A 396 -2.66 -9.43 25.55
C LEU A 396 -1.87 -10.40 26.43
N LEU A 397 -0.55 -10.48 26.22
CA LEU A 397 0.34 -11.31 27.01
C LEU A 397 0.39 -10.83 28.47
N PHE A 398 0.32 -9.53 28.73
CA PHE A 398 0.22 -9.03 30.11
C PHE A 398 -1.02 -9.55 30.84
N GLY A 399 -2.19 -9.51 30.19
CA GLY A 399 -3.42 -10.08 30.74
C GLY A 399 -3.34 -11.59 30.94
N ALA A 400 -2.86 -12.33 29.92
CA ALA A 400 -2.68 -13.78 30.01
C ALA A 400 -1.72 -14.18 31.15
N MET A 401 -0.61 -13.44 31.31
CA MET A 401 0.34 -13.67 32.38
C MET A 401 -0.22 -13.36 33.75
N LYS A 402 -1.03 -12.30 33.91
CA LYS A 402 -1.72 -12.01 35.18
C LYS A 402 -2.63 -13.15 35.60
N LEU A 403 -3.35 -13.76 34.66
CA LEU A 403 -4.17 -14.95 34.89
C LEU A 403 -3.32 -16.19 35.21
N CYS A 404 -2.23 -16.42 34.50
CA CYS A 404 -1.28 -17.51 34.79
C CYS A 404 -0.71 -17.35 36.21
N LEU A 405 -0.32 -16.13 36.59
CA LEU A 405 0.17 -15.81 37.92
C LEU A 405 -0.90 -16.07 38.99
N SER A 406 -2.18 -15.86 38.74
CA SER A 406 -3.20 -16.24 39.73
C SER A 406 -3.25 -17.74 40.01
N LYS A 407 -2.91 -18.59 39.02
CA LYS A 407 -3.02 -20.05 39.09
C LYS A 407 -1.71 -20.76 39.46
N ARG A 408 -0.55 -20.16 39.18
CA ARG A 408 0.74 -20.87 39.21
C ARG A 408 1.80 -20.16 40.07
N PRO A 409 1.75 -20.26 41.41
CA PRO A 409 2.55 -19.44 42.35
C PRO A 409 4.07 -19.54 42.16
N ASP A 410 4.55 -20.64 41.61
CA ASP A 410 5.97 -20.93 41.33
C ASP A 410 6.53 -20.17 40.12
N ILE A 411 5.69 -19.73 39.17
CA ILE A 411 6.18 -19.00 37.98
C ILE A 411 6.61 -17.59 38.35
N LYS A 412 7.73 -17.15 37.75
CA LYS A 412 8.21 -15.76 37.85
C LYS A 412 8.01 -15.02 36.53
N LEU A 413 7.66 -13.75 36.63
CA LEU A 413 7.49 -12.83 35.50
C LEU A 413 8.48 -11.68 35.62
N ILE A 414 9.20 -11.40 34.54
CA ILE A 414 10.07 -10.24 34.42
C ILE A 414 9.60 -9.41 33.23
N VAL A 415 9.24 -8.16 33.45
CA VAL A 415 8.88 -7.21 32.39
C VAL A 415 10.03 -6.24 32.22
N MET A 416 10.69 -6.27 31.06
CA MET A 416 11.84 -5.42 30.76
C MET A 416 11.42 -4.28 29.85
N SER A 417 11.82 -3.07 30.19
CA SER A 417 11.49 -1.87 29.43
C SER A 417 12.58 -0.82 29.54
N ALA A 418 12.79 -0.05 28.48
CA ALA A 418 13.66 1.12 28.52
C ALA A 418 12.92 2.37 28.99
N THR A 419 11.65 2.52 28.64
CA THR A 419 10.95 3.81 28.69
C THR A 419 9.47 3.74 29.06
N LEU A 420 8.97 2.59 29.49
CA LEU A 420 7.56 2.44 29.88
C LEU A 420 7.32 3.04 31.27
N ASP A 421 6.10 3.54 31.50
CA ASP A 421 5.63 3.97 32.83
C ASP A 421 5.64 2.78 33.80
N ASP A 422 6.67 2.76 34.64
CA ASP A 422 6.90 1.75 35.66
C ASP A 422 5.80 1.79 36.73
N LYS A 423 5.18 2.95 36.99
CA LYS A 423 4.07 3.08 37.93
C LYS A 423 2.82 2.40 37.41
N LEU A 424 2.50 2.56 36.12
CA LEU A 424 1.35 1.90 35.49
C LEU A 424 1.48 0.37 35.59
N LEU A 425 2.63 -0.18 35.18
CA LEU A 425 2.89 -1.61 35.27
C LEU A 425 2.95 -2.13 36.70
N SER A 426 3.61 -1.40 37.60
CA SER A 426 3.74 -1.80 39.00
C SER A 426 2.36 -1.90 39.64
N LYS A 427 1.52 -0.88 39.46
CA LYS A 427 0.12 -0.89 39.92
C LYS A 427 -0.68 -2.05 39.31
N TYR A 428 -0.54 -2.28 38.00
CA TYR A 428 -1.26 -3.35 37.31
C TYR A 428 -0.92 -4.74 37.85
N TYR A 429 0.34 -4.98 38.24
CA TYR A 429 0.82 -6.22 38.86
C TYR A 429 0.91 -6.16 40.39
N GLN A 430 -0.04 -5.47 41.05
CA GLN A 430 -0.18 -5.44 42.52
C GLN A 430 1.06 -4.87 43.24
N ASN A 431 1.54 -3.72 42.77
CA ASN A 431 2.74 -3.02 43.26
C ASN A 431 4.02 -3.87 43.12
N ALA A 432 4.22 -4.42 41.92
CA ALA A 432 5.41 -5.20 41.59
C ALA A 432 6.70 -4.39 41.79
N CYS A 433 7.77 -5.09 42.20
CA CYS A 433 9.08 -4.49 42.44
C CYS A 433 9.68 -3.91 41.16
N VAL A 434 10.13 -2.67 41.23
CA VAL A 434 10.83 -1.98 40.13
C VAL A 434 12.32 -1.94 40.43
N ILE A 435 13.13 -2.38 39.48
CA ILE A 435 14.59 -2.28 39.53
C ILE A 435 15.03 -1.43 38.36
N GLU A 436 15.83 -0.40 38.64
CA GLU A 436 16.40 0.47 37.62
C GLU A 436 17.89 0.16 37.44
N VAL A 437 18.30 0.01 36.18
CA VAL A 437 19.70 -0.14 35.78
C VAL A 437 20.01 1.00 34.81
N SER A 438 20.80 1.96 35.30
CA SER A 438 21.34 3.06 34.51
C SER A 438 22.17 2.54 33.33
N GLY A 439 21.99 3.13 32.15
CA GLY A 439 22.84 2.85 31.00
C GLY A 439 24.22 3.52 31.11
N ARG A 440 25.23 2.95 30.43
CA ARG A 440 26.53 3.59 30.15
C ARG A 440 26.47 4.38 28.85
N ALA A 441 25.53 5.31 28.74
CA ALA A 441 25.62 6.30 27.67
C ALA A 441 26.74 7.27 28.04
N PHE A 442 27.63 7.57 27.09
CA PHE A 442 28.54 8.70 27.26
C PHE A 442 27.73 10.00 27.44
N PRO A 443 28.26 11.01 28.15
CA PRO A 443 27.55 12.26 28.36
C PRO A 443 27.06 12.90 27.06
N ILE A 444 25.80 13.34 27.05
CA ILE A 444 25.15 13.97 25.90
C ILE A 444 24.75 15.38 26.32
N LYS A 445 25.23 16.39 25.58
CA LYS A 445 24.80 17.77 25.77
C LYS A 445 23.53 18.02 24.98
N ASP A 446 22.47 18.44 25.66
CA ASP A 446 21.21 18.83 25.03
C ASP A 446 21.21 20.34 24.72
N ILE A 447 20.84 20.70 23.49
CA ILE A 447 20.73 22.10 23.04
C ILE A 447 19.34 22.28 22.44
N TYR A 448 18.49 23.07 23.10
CA TYR A 448 17.14 23.40 22.64
C TYR A 448 17.15 24.70 21.82
N ALA A 449 16.27 24.77 20.83
CA ALA A 449 16.06 25.99 20.06
C ALA A 449 15.38 27.07 20.92
N MET A 450 15.58 28.34 20.57
CA MET A 450 14.91 29.46 21.25
C MET A 450 13.45 29.61 20.82
N GLU A 451 13.14 29.18 19.60
CA GLU A 451 11.79 29.16 19.02
C GLU A 451 11.58 27.83 18.29
N ASP A 452 10.33 27.39 18.18
CA ASP A 452 9.99 26.16 17.45
C ASP A 452 10.15 26.36 15.94
N ALA A 453 10.74 25.39 15.26
CA ALA A 453 10.96 25.46 13.81
C ALA A 453 9.64 25.48 13.03
N GLU A 454 9.35 26.56 12.29
CA GLU A 454 8.21 26.61 11.34
C GLU A 454 8.35 25.56 10.23
N ASN A 455 9.58 25.31 9.79
CA ASN A 455 9.92 24.28 8.82
C ASN A 455 11.12 23.47 9.33
N HIS A 456 10.80 22.36 10.00
CA HIS A 456 11.79 21.49 10.63
C HIS A 456 12.80 20.88 9.63
N VAL A 457 12.45 20.75 8.34
CA VAL A 457 13.37 20.23 7.32
C VAL A 457 14.46 21.26 7.01
N ASP A 458 14.09 22.52 6.83
CA ASP A 458 15.04 23.59 6.55
C ASP A 458 15.96 23.88 7.74
N GLU A 459 15.41 23.91 8.95
CA GLU A 459 16.20 24.06 10.18
C GLU A 459 17.15 22.88 10.41
N ALA A 460 16.71 21.65 10.15
CA ALA A 460 17.59 20.49 10.22
C ALA A 460 18.77 20.60 9.24
N VAL A 461 18.51 21.00 7.99
CA VAL A 461 19.54 21.23 6.97
C VAL A 461 20.51 22.33 7.40
N ASN A 462 20.01 23.45 7.91
CA ASN A 462 20.84 24.56 8.37
C ASN A 462 21.75 24.12 9.53
N LYS A 463 21.22 23.37 10.50
CA LYS A 463 21.99 22.84 11.62
C LYS A 463 23.05 21.81 11.19
N VAL A 464 22.73 20.94 10.23
CA VAL A 464 23.71 20.01 9.63
C VAL A 464 24.89 20.77 9.04
N LEU A 465 24.62 21.82 8.26
CA LEU A 465 25.65 22.62 7.61
C LEU A 465 26.48 23.39 8.64
N GLU A 466 25.85 23.97 9.67
CA GLU A 466 26.55 24.64 10.77
C GLU A 466 27.54 23.71 11.46
N ILE A 467 27.12 22.50 11.86
CA ILE A 467 28.00 21.52 12.52
C ILE A 467 29.17 21.13 11.61
N HIS A 468 28.89 20.94 10.32
CA HIS A 468 29.89 20.52 9.35
C HIS A 468 30.91 21.63 9.04
N THR A 469 30.45 22.84 8.73
CA THR A 469 31.29 24.00 8.41
C THR A 469 32.14 24.46 9.60
N ASN A 470 31.61 24.34 10.83
CA ASN A 470 32.38 24.62 12.05
C ASN A 470 33.46 23.57 12.36
N GLY A 471 33.57 22.50 11.56
CA GLY A 471 34.61 21.49 11.70
C GLY A 471 34.46 20.58 12.93
N ILE A 472 33.27 20.54 13.55
CA ILE A 472 33.04 19.78 14.79
C ILE A 472 33.10 18.28 14.47
N PRO A 473 34.05 17.48 15.00
CA PRO A 473 34.23 16.08 14.58
C PRO A 473 33.00 15.22 14.90
N GLY A 474 32.86 14.09 14.20
CA GLY A 474 31.80 13.09 14.42
C GLY A 474 30.71 13.05 13.36
N ASP A 475 30.00 11.92 13.30
CA ASP A 475 28.90 11.74 12.35
C ASP A 475 27.59 12.31 12.88
N ILE A 476 26.71 12.65 11.93
CA ILE A 476 25.45 13.33 12.17
C ILE A 476 24.29 12.39 11.85
N LEU A 477 23.36 12.24 12.78
CA LEU A 477 22.09 11.55 12.59
C LEU A 477 20.94 12.55 12.75
N VAL A 478 20.10 12.66 11.73
CA VAL A 478 18.97 13.61 11.69
C VAL A 478 17.66 12.84 11.69
N PHE A 479 16.70 13.22 12.53
CA PHE A 479 15.36 12.64 12.56
C PHE A 479 14.33 13.52 11.82
N LEU A 480 13.72 12.96 10.77
CA LEU A 480 12.66 13.55 9.95
C LEU A 480 11.47 12.59 9.82
N THR A 481 10.34 13.04 9.25
CA THR A 481 9.09 12.28 9.33
C THR A 481 8.89 11.24 8.22
N GLY A 482 9.56 11.40 7.07
CA GLY A 482 9.34 10.53 5.92
C GLY A 482 10.33 10.68 4.77
N GLN A 483 10.17 9.83 3.76
CA GLN A 483 11.05 9.75 2.60
C GLN A 483 11.13 11.08 1.82
N ASP A 484 10.01 11.75 1.59
CA ASP A 484 10.00 12.97 0.77
C ASP A 484 10.77 14.11 1.44
N GLU A 485 10.62 14.27 2.76
CA GLU A 485 11.40 15.22 3.58
C GLU A 485 12.89 14.84 3.61
N ILE A 486 13.21 13.56 3.76
CA ILE A 486 14.59 13.06 3.75
C ILE A 486 15.26 13.39 2.41
N ASN A 487 14.61 13.07 1.29
CA ASN A 487 15.16 13.35 -0.04
C ASN A 487 15.33 14.86 -0.27
N GLN A 488 14.37 15.66 0.18
CA GLN A 488 14.47 17.12 0.13
C GLN A 488 15.65 17.66 0.94
N ALA A 489 15.90 17.11 2.14
CA ALA A 489 17.01 17.50 2.99
C ALA A 489 18.37 17.12 2.37
N ILE A 490 18.48 15.90 1.84
CA ILE A 490 19.67 15.42 1.13
C ILE A 490 19.98 16.34 -0.05
N ASP A 491 19.00 16.62 -0.90
CA ASP A 491 19.14 17.53 -2.04
C ASP A 491 19.65 18.92 -1.62
N LYS A 492 19.07 19.49 -0.54
CA LYS A 492 19.46 20.82 -0.05
C LYS A 492 20.88 20.82 0.52
N VAL A 493 21.28 19.78 1.25
CA VAL A 493 22.64 19.64 1.78
C VAL A 493 23.63 19.44 0.63
N THR A 494 23.40 18.50 -0.27
CA THR A 494 24.31 18.20 -1.38
C THR A 494 24.52 19.39 -2.32
N ARG A 495 23.52 20.26 -2.51
CA ARG A 495 23.69 21.50 -3.30
C ARG A 495 24.52 22.58 -2.60
N LYS A 496 24.56 22.58 -1.26
CA LYS A 496 25.26 23.57 -0.45
C LYS A 496 26.67 23.11 -0.04
N LEU A 497 26.98 21.82 -0.15
CA LEU A 497 28.32 21.27 0.08
C LEU A 497 29.18 21.38 -1.20
N ASP A 498 30.44 21.76 -1.04
CA ASP A 498 31.41 21.77 -2.14
C ASP A 498 31.81 20.34 -2.54
N SER A 499 31.97 20.09 -3.84
CA SER A 499 32.30 18.75 -4.37
C SER A 499 33.68 18.21 -3.91
N SER A 500 34.53 19.06 -3.33
CA SER A 500 35.83 18.70 -2.77
C SER A 500 35.76 18.17 -1.34
N GLU A 501 34.62 18.33 -0.66
CA GLU A 501 34.45 17.92 0.73
C GLU A 501 34.19 16.41 0.87
N SER A 502 34.88 15.76 1.80
CA SER A 502 34.73 14.32 2.06
C SER A 502 33.50 14.05 2.95
N VAL A 503 32.30 14.17 2.37
CA VAL A 503 31.02 13.95 3.08
C VAL A 503 30.20 12.86 2.39
N LEU A 504 29.63 11.95 3.19
CA LEU A 504 28.73 10.90 2.75
C LEU A 504 27.33 11.18 3.30
N VAL A 505 26.42 11.62 2.44
CA VAL A 505 25.02 11.90 2.80
C VAL A 505 24.15 10.70 2.44
N LEU A 506 23.44 10.12 3.41
CA LEU A 506 22.68 8.87 3.24
C LEU A 506 21.25 8.98 3.78
N PRO A 507 20.25 8.40 3.09
CA PRO A 507 18.91 8.20 3.63
C PRO A 507 18.84 6.95 4.52
N LEU A 508 17.95 6.95 5.51
CA LEU A 508 17.58 5.77 6.30
C LEU A 508 16.09 5.76 6.65
N HIS A 509 15.29 5.10 5.80
CA HIS A 509 13.85 4.91 6.01
C HIS A 509 13.38 3.51 5.58
N GLY A 510 12.20 3.09 6.03
CA GLY A 510 11.69 1.72 5.83
C GLY A 510 11.44 1.29 4.36
N LYS A 511 11.59 2.20 3.40
CA LYS A 511 11.39 1.92 1.96
C LYS A 511 12.69 1.59 1.21
N LEU A 512 13.85 1.64 1.88
CA LEU A 512 15.16 1.39 1.28
C LEU A 512 15.42 -0.10 0.97
N ASN A 513 16.19 -0.32 -0.09
CA ASN A 513 16.69 -1.62 -0.51
C ASN A 513 17.75 -2.17 0.46
N GLU A 514 18.06 -3.45 0.34
CA GLU A 514 19.05 -4.12 1.21
C GLU A 514 20.43 -3.47 1.09
N ASP A 515 20.86 -3.23 -0.15
CA ASP A 515 22.17 -2.67 -0.46
C ASP A 515 22.31 -1.22 0.08
N GLU A 516 21.23 -0.43 0.00
CA GLU A 516 21.17 0.95 0.53
C GLU A 516 21.21 0.98 2.07
N VAL A 517 20.48 0.09 2.73
CA VAL A 517 20.53 -0.03 4.20
C VAL A 517 21.92 -0.49 4.66
N GLN A 518 22.54 -1.43 3.95
CA GLN A 518 23.89 -1.88 4.26
C GLN A 518 24.93 -0.75 4.15
N ALA A 519 24.81 0.12 3.15
CA ALA A 519 25.70 1.27 2.99
C ALA A 519 25.75 2.18 4.24
N VAL A 520 24.64 2.29 4.99
CA VAL A 520 24.60 3.03 6.25
C VAL A 520 25.52 2.42 7.31
N PHE A 521 25.60 1.09 7.37
CA PHE A 521 26.43 0.35 8.35
C PHE A 521 27.88 0.15 7.91
N MET A 522 28.20 0.38 6.64
CA MET A 522 29.57 0.19 6.16
C MET A 522 30.53 1.18 6.83
N THR A 523 31.71 0.67 7.17
CA THR A 523 32.83 1.49 7.66
C THR A 523 33.22 2.49 6.59
N LYS A 524 33.53 3.72 7.00
CA LYS A 524 33.96 4.80 6.11
C LYS A 524 35.24 4.41 5.36
N ASN A 525 35.38 4.91 4.13
CA ASN A 525 36.58 4.68 3.31
C ASN A 525 37.82 5.42 3.85
N SER A 526 37.62 6.49 4.64
CA SER A 526 38.67 7.25 5.31
C SER A 526 38.21 7.70 6.71
N LYS A 527 39.16 7.85 7.65
CA LYS A 527 38.91 8.46 8.97
C LYS A 527 38.49 9.93 8.89
N THR A 528 38.81 10.62 7.79
CA THR A 528 38.49 12.04 7.56
C THR A 528 37.11 12.28 6.92
N GLN A 529 36.41 11.23 6.48
CA GLN A 529 35.10 11.35 5.84
C GLN A 529 34.00 11.52 6.91
N ARG A 530 33.12 12.52 6.78
CA ARG A 530 31.93 12.67 7.65
C ARG A 530 30.74 11.92 7.04
N LYS A 531 29.99 11.18 7.85
CA LYS A 531 28.73 10.55 7.46
C LYS A 531 27.56 11.37 8.03
N ILE A 532 26.60 11.71 7.18
CA ILE A 532 25.38 12.45 7.53
C ILE A 532 24.20 11.57 7.13
N ILE A 533 23.41 11.16 8.11
CA ILE A 533 22.32 10.21 7.91
C ILE A 533 20.99 10.90 8.23
N PHE A 534 20.11 10.97 7.23
CA PHE A 534 18.76 11.46 7.40
C PHE A 534 17.81 10.27 7.59
N SER A 535 17.19 10.16 8.76
CA SER A 535 16.41 8.99 9.15
C SER A 535 15.00 9.31 9.64
N THR A 536 14.14 8.31 9.54
CA THR A 536 12.85 8.26 10.26
C THR A 536 13.06 7.63 11.64
N ASN A 537 11.98 7.28 12.34
CA ASN A 537 12.05 6.48 13.58
C ASN A 537 12.72 5.10 13.41
N VAL A 538 13.10 4.69 12.20
CA VAL A 538 13.92 3.48 11.95
C VAL A 538 15.24 3.50 12.73
N ALA A 539 15.87 4.66 12.91
CA ALA A 539 17.10 4.77 13.71
C ALA A 539 16.84 4.89 15.22
N GLU A 540 15.58 5.11 15.64
CA GLU A 540 15.19 5.36 17.03
C GLU A 540 15.32 4.13 17.91
N THR A 541 15.00 2.95 17.38
CA THR A 541 15.04 1.65 18.08
C THR A 541 15.85 0.61 17.29
N SER A 542 16.42 -0.36 17.98
CA SER A 542 16.99 -1.61 17.41
C SER A 542 18.20 -1.53 16.44
N ILE A 543 18.63 -0.35 15.99
CA ILE A 543 19.74 -0.21 15.04
C ILE A 543 20.90 0.59 15.66
N THR A 544 22.12 0.03 15.73
CA THR A 544 23.32 0.79 16.15
C THR A 544 24.09 1.24 14.92
N ILE A 545 24.37 2.55 14.83
CA ILE A 545 25.22 3.13 13.78
C ILE A 545 26.46 3.66 14.48
N ASP A 546 27.62 3.10 14.13
CA ASP A 546 28.88 3.47 14.76
C ASP A 546 29.34 4.86 14.27
N GLY A 547 29.87 5.67 15.19
CA GLY A 547 30.48 6.97 14.89
C GLY A 547 29.56 8.19 15.03
N ILE A 548 28.28 7.99 15.35
CA ILE A 548 27.33 9.09 15.61
C ILE A 548 27.74 9.84 16.89
N GLN A 549 27.96 11.14 16.75
CA GLN A 549 28.24 12.05 17.88
C GLN A 549 27.25 13.21 17.93
N HIS A 550 26.60 13.53 16.81
CA HIS A 550 25.62 14.60 16.73
C HIS A 550 24.27 14.03 16.33
N VAL A 551 23.25 14.29 17.14
CA VAL A 551 21.85 14.01 16.80
C VAL A 551 21.14 15.34 16.58
N ILE A 552 20.39 15.46 15.49
CA ILE A 552 19.49 16.58 15.24
C ILE A 552 18.06 16.00 15.25
N ASP A 553 17.27 16.39 16.25
CA ASP A 553 15.91 15.91 16.43
C ASP A 553 14.90 17.01 16.07
N SER A 554 14.09 16.76 15.04
CA SER A 554 12.97 17.64 14.70
C SER A 554 11.85 17.60 15.73
N GLY A 555 11.80 16.58 16.59
CA GLY A 555 10.69 16.34 17.51
C GLY A 555 9.44 15.79 16.81
N MET A 556 9.46 15.68 15.48
CA MET A 556 8.31 15.28 14.68
C MET A 556 8.34 13.77 14.36
N VAL A 557 7.16 13.19 14.17
CA VAL A 557 6.97 11.81 13.76
C VAL A 557 5.69 11.69 12.91
N LYS A 558 5.65 10.67 12.05
CA LYS A 558 4.46 10.30 11.29
C LYS A 558 3.89 9.01 11.87
N GLU A 559 2.77 9.11 12.58
CA GLU A 559 2.15 8.00 13.30
C GLU A 559 0.78 7.65 12.71
N VAL A 560 0.41 6.37 12.83
CA VAL A 560 -0.90 5.87 12.46
C VAL A 560 -1.83 6.06 13.64
N MET A 561 -2.97 6.72 13.42
CA MET A 561 -4.05 6.85 14.39
C MET A 561 -5.35 6.28 13.83
N TRP A 562 -6.19 5.75 14.71
CA TRP A 562 -7.56 5.36 14.35
C TRP A 562 -8.53 6.50 14.61
N ASP A 563 -9.19 6.96 13.55
CA ASP A 563 -10.33 7.87 13.68
C ASP A 563 -11.58 7.03 13.99
N THR A 564 -11.99 7.05 15.26
CA THR A 564 -13.17 6.31 15.75
C THR A 564 -14.48 6.78 15.12
N ARG A 565 -14.59 8.03 14.67
CA ARG A 565 -15.84 8.56 14.08
C ARG A 565 -15.97 8.16 12.62
N ARG A 566 -14.85 8.19 11.89
CA ARG A 566 -14.83 7.89 10.45
C ARG A 566 -14.56 6.41 10.15
N HIS A 567 -14.09 5.65 11.13
CA HIS A 567 -13.60 4.27 10.99
C HIS A 567 -12.44 4.16 9.97
N ILE A 568 -11.48 5.09 10.06
CA ILE A 568 -10.37 5.21 9.10
C ILE A 568 -9.03 5.23 9.84
N ARG A 569 -8.01 4.56 9.28
CA ARG A 569 -6.62 4.74 9.67
C ARG A 569 -6.09 6.04 9.06
N VAL A 570 -5.66 6.96 9.90
CA VAL A 570 -5.12 8.27 9.52
C VAL A 570 -3.63 8.31 9.83
N LEU A 571 -2.80 8.63 8.83
CA LEU A 571 -1.40 8.95 9.05
C LEU A 571 -1.29 10.43 9.39
N LYS A 572 -1.02 10.75 10.66
CA LYS A 572 -0.87 12.13 11.13
C LYS A 572 0.59 12.43 11.41
N ILE A 573 1.03 13.61 10.99
CA ILE A 573 2.31 14.17 11.40
C ILE A 573 2.06 15.00 12.67
N GLY A 574 2.89 14.81 13.69
CA GLY A 574 2.82 15.54 14.95
C GLY A 574 4.11 15.39 15.75
N TYR A 575 4.17 16.03 16.91
CA TYR A 575 5.26 15.81 17.86
C TYR A 575 5.26 14.38 18.39
N THR A 576 6.45 13.83 18.60
CA THR A 576 6.62 12.54 19.26
C THR A 576 6.62 12.70 20.79
N THR A 577 6.82 11.60 21.51
CA THR A 577 6.79 11.60 22.98
C THR A 577 8.16 11.88 23.58
N GLN A 578 8.19 12.33 24.85
CA GLN A 578 9.44 12.53 25.58
C GLN A 578 10.27 11.25 25.63
N SER A 579 9.63 10.08 25.75
CA SER A 579 10.31 8.79 25.71
C SER A 579 11.02 8.52 24.39
N SER A 580 10.39 8.83 23.25
CA SER A 580 10.98 8.71 21.91
C SER A 580 12.18 9.65 21.76
N ILE A 581 12.03 10.91 22.17
CA ILE A 581 13.10 11.92 22.14
C ILE A 581 14.31 11.46 22.96
N LYS A 582 14.09 10.90 24.16
CA LYS A 582 15.17 10.33 24.98
C LYS A 582 15.92 9.20 24.25
N GLN A 583 15.22 8.36 23.49
CA GLN A 583 15.83 7.30 22.69
C GLN A 583 16.61 7.86 21.48
N ARG A 584 16.07 8.86 20.79
CA ARG A 584 16.73 9.59 19.69
C ARG A 584 18.01 10.28 20.17
N ARG A 585 17.90 11.06 21.25
CA ARG A 585 19.03 11.69 21.96
C ARG A 585 20.09 10.67 22.32
N GLY A 586 19.70 9.52 22.88
CA GLY A 586 20.59 8.43 23.26
C GLY A 586 21.45 7.85 22.13
N ARG A 587 21.15 8.16 20.86
CA ARG A 587 21.97 7.75 19.71
C ARG A 587 23.31 8.47 19.61
N ALA A 588 23.42 9.68 20.16
CA ALA A 588 24.68 10.44 20.22
C ALA A 588 25.68 9.86 21.24
N GLY A 589 25.18 9.22 22.31
CA GLY A 589 26.00 8.78 23.44
C GLY A 589 26.44 7.31 23.42
N ARG A 590 26.36 6.63 22.26
CA ARG A 590 26.65 5.17 22.20
C ARG A 590 28.14 4.83 22.12
N THR A 591 28.93 5.63 21.40
CA THR A 591 30.36 5.35 21.16
C THR A 591 31.30 6.34 21.83
N SER A 592 30.86 7.57 22.06
CA SER A 592 31.61 8.64 22.71
C SER A 592 30.65 9.71 23.21
N SER A 593 31.15 10.74 23.92
CA SER A 593 30.33 11.91 24.23
C SER A 593 29.79 12.55 22.95
N GLY A 594 28.62 13.16 23.06
CA GLY A 594 27.89 13.67 21.90
C GLY A 594 27.01 14.87 22.24
N THR A 595 26.38 15.44 21.23
CA THR A 595 25.45 16.57 21.35
C THR A 595 24.13 16.23 20.66
N CYS A 596 23.02 16.54 21.31
CA CYS A 596 21.68 16.46 20.73
C CYS A 596 21.12 17.86 20.56
N TYR A 597 20.79 18.22 19.31
CA TYR A 597 20.18 19.48 18.94
C TYR A 597 18.68 19.26 18.74
N HIS A 598 17.86 19.86 19.58
CA HIS A 598 16.41 19.84 19.49
C HIS A 598 15.94 21.07 18.72
N LEU A 599 15.22 20.87 17.61
CA LEU A 599 14.72 21.96 16.75
C LEU A 599 13.44 22.62 17.30
N TYR A 600 13.23 22.51 18.60
CA TYR A 600 12.07 22.97 19.36
C TYR A 600 12.52 23.42 20.75
N THR A 601 11.68 24.20 21.41
CA THR A 601 11.96 24.78 22.73
C THR A 601 11.88 23.74 23.84
N TYR A 602 12.51 24.06 24.98
CA TYR A 602 12.40 23.24 26.18
C TYR A 602 10.97 23.22 26.74
N ASP A 603 10.22 24.32 26.63
CA ASP A 603 8.82 24.38 27.03
C ASP A 603 7.95 23.45 26.17
N THR A 604 8.18 23.43 24.86
CA THR A 604 7.54 22.47 23.95
C THR A 604 7.85 21.05 24.40
N TYR A 605 9.12 20.70 24.65
CA TYR A 605 9.51 19.38 25.17
C TYR A 605 8.77 18.98 26.45
N GLN A 606 8.67 19.90 27.42
CA GLN A 606 7.98 19.63 28.70
C GLN A 606 6.48 19.41 28.53
N SER A 607 5.86 20.04 27.53
CA SER A 607 4.43 19.88 27.23
C SER A 607 4.07 18.57 26.52
N LEU A 608 5.06 17.84 25.98
CA LEU A 608 4.84 16.61 25.23
C LEU A 608 4.39 15.46 26.15
N GLU A 609 3.65 14.52 25.57
CA GLU A 609 3.30 13.27 26.24
C GLU A 609 4.55 12.48 26.66
N VAL A 610 4.53 11.85 27.84
CA VAL A 610 5.71 11.21 28.42
C VAL A 610 6.07 9.91 27.67
N CYS A 611 5.08 9.07 27.39
CA CYS A 611 5.24 7.75 26.78
C CYS A 611 4.32 7.61 25.56
N SER A 612 4.75 6.85 24.56
CA SER A 612 3.91 6.54 23.39
C SER A 612 2.66 5.74 23.79
N ARG A 613 1.55 6.06 23.14
CA ARG A 613 0.27 5.38 23.35
C ARG A 613 0.33 3.92 22.86
N ALA A 614 -0.30 3.02 23.60
CA ALA A 614 -0.37 1.61 23.24
C ALA A 614 -1.08 1.38 21.90
N GLU A 615 -0.58 0.44 21.09
CA GLU A 615 -1.10 0.16 19.74
C GLU A 615 -2.59 -0.22 19.79
N ILE A 616 -3.01 -0.97 20.81
CA ILE A 616 -4.40 -1.41 21.02
C ILE A 616 -5.41 -0.25 21.11
N LEU A 617 -4.95 0.95 21.48
CA LEU A 617 -5.77 2.16 21.57
C LEU A 617 -5.81 2.96 20.27
N CYS A 618 -4.93 2.63 19.32
CA CYS A 618 -4.72 3.33 18.07
C CYS A 618 -5.24 2.56 16.84
N ILE A 619 -5.85 1.38 17.05
CA ILE A 619 -6.42 0.53 16.00
C ILE A 619 -7.79 -0.01 16.41
N GLN A 620 -8.55 -0.54 15.46
CA GLN A 620 -9.72 -1.36 15.77
C GLN A 620 -9.25 -2.72 16.35
N PRO A 621 -9.65 -3.13 17.57
CA PRO A 621 -9.08 -4.27 18.27
C PRO A 621 -9.60 -5.64 17.78
N SER A 622 -9.91 -5.80 16.49
CA SER A 622 -10.53 -7.00 15.92
C SER A 622 -9.74 -8.28 16.16
N ILE A 623 -8.43 -8.24 15.88
CA ILE A 623 -7.53 -9.39 16.13
C ILE A 623 -7.43 -9.68 17.62
N ALA A 624 -7.39 -8.64 18.45
CA ALA A 624 -7.27 -8.78 19.90
C ALA A 624 -8.52 -9.44 20.52
N VAL A 625 -9.71 -8.98 20.15
CA VAL A 625 -10.98 -9.57 20.60
C VAL A 625 -11.11 -11.01 20.13
N LEU A 626 -10.75 -11.29 18.88
CA LEU A 626 -10.79 -12.64 18.32
C LEU A 626 -9.84 -13.59 19.08
N LYS A 627 -8.60 -13.15 19.35
CA LYS A 627 -7.62 -13.90 20.15
C LYS A 627 -8.10 -14.12 21.58
N LEU A 628 -8.55 -13.07 22.28
CA LEU A 628 -9.00 -13.18 23.67
C LEU A 628 -10.15 -14.16 23.85
N LYS A 629 -11.14 -14.12 22.94
CA LYS A 629 -12.24 -15.09 22.94
C LYS A 629 -11.75 -16.49 22.56
N HIS A 630 -10.75 -16.62 21.70
CA HIS A 630 -10.20 -17.92 21.31
C HIS A 630 -9.38 -18.58 22.42
N LEU A 631 -8.73 -17.77 23.25
CA LEU A 631 -8.03 -18.20 24.46
C LEU A 631 -8.99 -18.59 25.59
N ASP A 632 -10.31 -18.46 25.40
CA ASP A 632 -11.36 -18.66 26.40
C ASP A 632 -11.06 -17.92 27.72
N ILE A 633 -10.39 -16.76 27.62
CA ILE A 633 -10.00 -15.93 28.77
C ILE A 633 -11.23 -15.18 29.32
N VAL A 634 -12.07 -14.65 28.42
CA VAL A 634 -13.26 -13.87 28.77
C VAL A 634 -14.40 -14.14 27.78
N ASP A 635 -15.59 -14.42 28.32
CA ASP A 635 -16.84 -14.41 27.54
C ASP A 635 -17.26 -12.96 27.22
N ASP A 636 -17.15 -12.07 28.21
CA ASP A 636 -17.43 -10.64 28.09
C ASP A 636 -16.13 -9.85 27.99
N ILE A 637 -15.86 -9.29 26.80
CA ILE A 637 -14.64 -8.55 26.50
C ILE A 637 -14.47 -7.29 27.35
N THR A 638 -15.58 -6.72 27.84
CA THR A 638 -15.57 -5.53 28.68
C THR A 638 -15.04 -5.80 30.09
N LYS A 639 -15.01 -7.09 30.50
CA LYS A 639 -14.49 -7.53 31.80
C LYS A 639 -13.03 -7.96 31.76
N PHE A 640 -12.40 -7.96 30.58
CA PHE A 640 -10.98 -8.25 30.50
C PHE A 640 -10.18 -7.17 31.21
N ASP A 641 -9.19 -7.60 31.99
CA ASP A 641 -8.33 -6.72 32.76
C ASP A 641 -7.22 -6.16 31.85
N TRP A 642 -7.57 -5.17 31.04
CA TRP A 642 -6.63 -4.48 30.17
C TRP A 642 -5.62 -3.68 31.00
N LEU A 643 -4.36 -3.63 30.55
CA LEU A 643 -3.41 -2.65 31.08
C LEU A 643 -3.94 -1.23 30.81
N GLU A 644 -4.40 -0.99 29.59
CA GLU A 644 -5.18 0.17 29.18
C GLU A 644 -6.28 -0.30 28.20
N SER A 645 -7.55 -0.06 28.54
CA SER A 645 -8.67 -0.55 27.74
C SER A 645 -8.96 0.35 26.53
N PRO A 646 -9.24 -0.23 25.34
CA PRO A 646 -9.93 0.49 24.28
C PRO A 646 -11.28 1.04 24.76
N SER A 647 -11.81 2.03 24.04
CA SER A 647 -13.12 2.59 24.37
C SER A 647 -14.23 1.54 24.20
N ASN A 648 -15.26 1.61 25.05
CA ASN A 648 -16.40 0.69 24.98
C ASN A 648 -17.08 0.70 23.61
N ASN A 649 -17.17 1.87 22.97
CA ASN A 649 -17.71 2.00 21.61
C ASN A 649 -16.87 1.19 20.60
N SER A 650 -15.52 1.29 20.68
CA SER A 650 -14.63 0.55 19.80
C SER A 650 -14.73 -0.97 20.01
N LEU A 651 -14.87 -1.43 21.25
CA LEU A 651 -15.10 -2.85 21.55
C LEU A 651 -16.46 -3.35 21.02
N GLN A 652 -17.53 -2.57 21.19
CA GLN A 652 -18.87 -2.91 20.69
C GLN A 652 -18.92 -2.98 19.16
N GLU A 653 -18.32 -2.00 18.47
CA GLU A 653 -18.18 -1.98 17.01
C GLU A 653 -17.39 -3.18 16.51
N THR A 654 -16.33 -3.56 17.22
CA THR A 654 -15.51 -4.74 16.91
C THR A 654 -16.32 -6.02 17.04
N VAL A 655 -17.07 -6.20 18.13
CA VAL A 655 -17.96 -7.36 18.32
C VAL A 655 -19.04 -7.40 17.24
N LYS A 656 -19.63 -6.26 16.89
CA LYS A 656 -20.61 -6.15 15.80
C LYS A 656 -20.02 -6.57 14.45
N SER A 657 -18.83 -6.06 14.12
CA SER A 657 -18.10 -6.42 12.88
C SER A 657 -17.76 -7.91 12.82
N LEU A 658 -17.27 -8.49 13.92
CA LEU A 658 -16.98 -9.93 14.01
C LEU A 658 -18.25 -10.79 13.94
N THR A 659 -19.38 -10.31 14.48
CA THR A 659 -20.68 -10.97 14.37
C THR A 659 -21.16 -10.98 12.92
N TRP A 660 -21.03 -9.85 12.20
CA TRP A 660 -21.33 -9.79 10.78
C TRP A 660 -20.48 -10.74 9.92
N LEU A 661 -19.20 -10.91 10.26
CA LEU A 661 -18.32 -11.91 9.61
C LEU A 661 -18.68 -13.36 9.98
N GLY A 662 -19.62 -13.58 10.90
CA GLY A 662 -19.98 -14.89 11.42
C GLY A 662 -18.93 -15.49 12.36
N ALA A 663 -17.96 -14.70 12.84
CA ALA A 663 -16.93 -15.15 13.78
C ALA A 663 -17.48 -15.28 15.20
N ILE A 664 -18.43 -14.42 15.57
CA ILE A 664 -19.12 -14.43 16.85
C ILE A 664 -20.60 -14.74 16.60
N ASP A 665 -21.18 -15.61 17.42
CA ASP A 665 -22.59 -15.93 17.41
C ASP A 665 -23.40 -14.78 18.04
N SER A 666 -24.43 -14.30 17.34
CA SER A 666 -25.20 -13.12 17.77
C SER A 666 -26.04 -13.34 19.04
N ASN A 667 -26.39 -14.59 19.35
CA ASN A 667 -27.27 -14.92 20.47
C ASN A 667 -26.46 -15.18 21.75
N THR A 668 -25.34 -15.88 21.61
CA THR A 668 -24.51 -16.35 22.73
C THR A 668 -23.30 -15.47 22.98
N GLY A 669 -22.87 -14.66 22.00
CA GLY A 669 -21.64 -13.86 22.08
C GLY A 669 -20.35 -14.69 22.07
N LYS A 670 -20.44 -16.01 21.85
CA LYS A 670 -19.29 -16.93 21.81
C LYS A 670 -18.72 -17.04 20.39
N LEU A 671 -17.48 -17.51 20.29
CA LEU A 671 -16.89 -17.81 18.98
C LEU A 671 -17.58 -19.01 18.33
N THR A 672 -17.90 -18.84 17.05
CA THR A 672 -18.32 -19.93 16.17
C THR A 672 -17.12 -20.77 15.75
N ASP A 673 -17.34 -21.91 15.10
CA ASP A 673 -16.26 -22.71 14.50
C ASP A 673 -15.48 -21.94 13.42
N LEU A 674 -16.19 -21.05 12.71
CA LEU A 674 -15.57 -20.11 11.78
C LEU A 674 -14.64 -19.17 12.54
N GLY A 675 -15.12 -18.53 13.61
CA GLY A 675 -14.32 -17.64 14.46
C GLY A 675 -13.10 -18.33 15.09
N ARG A 676 -13.26 -19.56 15.58
CA ARG A 676 -12.13 -20.37 16.10
C ARG A 676 -11.11 -20.69 15.00
N SER A 677 -11.54 -20.90 13.77
CA SER A 677 -10.63 -21.11 12.63
C SER A 677 -9.92 -19.82 12.23
N MET A 678 -10.62 -18.68 12.24
CA MET A 678 -10.05 -17.37 11.93
C MET A 678 -8.95 -16.98 12.92
N ALA A 679 -9.18 -17.22 14.22
CA ALA A 679 -8.26 -16.87 15.29
C ALA A 679 -6.87 -17.52 15.14
N LYS A 680 -6.79 -18.73 14.55
CA LYS A 680 -5.55 -19.48 14.35
C LYS A 680 -4.58 -18.81 13.37
N PHE A 681 -5.08 -18.05 12.40
CA PHE A 681 -4.24 -17.42 11.38
C PHE A 681 -3.49 -16.19 11.90
N GLY A 682 -4.02 -15.51 12.92
CA GLY A 682 -3.46 -14.24 13.41
C GLY A 682 -3.46 -13.11 12.37
N LEU A 683 -4.40 -13.14 11.41
CA LEU A 683 -4.60 -12.12 10.39
C LEU A 683 -5.82 -11.25 10.72
N GLU A 684 -5.98 -10.16 9.97
CA GLU A 684 -7.24 -9.40 9.97
C GLU A 684 -8.42 -10.33 9.61
N PRO A 685 -9.54 -10.26 10.35
CA PRO A 685 -10.67 -11.19 10.19
C PRO A 685 -11.16 -11.34 8.74
N MET A 686 -11.22 -10.25 7.97
CA MET A 686 -11.64 -10.25 6.57
C MET A 686 -10.74 -11.15 5.70
N LEU A 687 -9.43 -11.13 5.92
CA LEU A 687 -8.47 -11.97 5.19
C LEU A 687 -8.61 -13.44 5.59
N SER A 688 -8.86 -13.72 6.87
CA SER A 688 -9.13 -15.09 7.33
C SER A 688 -10.39 -15.67 6.69
N VAL A 689 -11.45 -14.88 6.54
CA VAL A 689 -12.68 -15.31 5.84
C VAL A 689 -12.40 -15.64 4.38
N MET A 690 -11.58 -14.84 3.69
CA MET A 690 -11.16 -15.16 2.32
C MET A 690 -10.48 -16.52 2.23
N ILE A 691 -9.52 -16.81 3.13
CA ILE A 691 -8.80 -18.10 3.14
C ILE A 691 -9.78 -19.26 3.32
N LEU A 692 -10.67 -19.17 4.31
CA LEU A 692 -11.66 -20.21 4.61
C LEU A 692 -12.66 -20.38 3.46
N MET A 693 -13.06 -19.31 2.79
CA MET A 693 -13.91 -19.38 1.60
C MET A 693 -13.15 -19.95 0.40
N GLY A 694 -11.86 -19.64 0.26
CA GLY A 694 -11.00 -20.19 -0.78
C GLY A 694 -10.83 -21.71 -0.67
N GLN A 695 -10.83 -22.23 0.55
CA GLN A 695 -10.88 -23.68 0.79
C GLN A 695 -12.22 -24.27 0.34
N LYS A 696 -13.36 -23.61 0.64
CA LYS A 696 -14.69 -24.07 0.22
C LYS A 696 -14.91 -23.99 -1.30
N LEU A 697 -14.37 -22.98 -1.96
CA LEU A 697 -14.52 -22.74 -3.40
C LEU A 697 -13.39 -23.36 -4.24
N ASN A 698 -12.51 -24.17 -3.66
CA ASN A 698 -11.39 -24.81 -4.36
C ASN A 698 -10.47 -23.81 -5.09
N CYS A 699 -10.17 -22.67 -4.47
CA CYS A 699 -9.24 -21.64 -4.96
C CYS A 699 -8.22 -21.20 -3.89
N LEU A 700 -7.97 -22.05 -2.87
CA LEU A 700 -7.12 -21.75 -1.71
C LEU A 700 -5.72 -21.27 -2.09
N SER A 701 -5.05 -21.90 -3.07
CA SER A 701 -3.68 -21.51 -3.48
C SER A 701 -3.61 -20.06 -3.98
N HIS A 702 -4.57 -19.65 -4.81
CA HIS A 702 -4.67 -18.28 -5.32
C HIS A 702 -5.07 -17.27 -4.24
N ILE A 703 -5.95 -17.66 -3.32
CA ILE A 703 -6.31 -16.82 -2.18
C ILE A 703 -5.14 -16.61 -1.23
N LEU A 704 -4.36 -17.65 -0.93
CA LEU A 704 -3.14 -17.51 -0.13
C LEU A 704 -2.16 -16.54 -0.79
N ALA A 705 -1.96 -16.65 -2.11
CA ALA A 705 -1.15 -15.71 -2.87
C ALA A 705 -1.67 -14.27 -2.77
N LEU A 706 -2.97 -14.08 -2.95
CA LEU A 706 -3.62 -12.77 -2.84
C LEU A 706 -3.50 -12.17 -1.44
N VAL A 707 -3.75 -12.94 -0.38
CA VAL A 707 -3.58 -12.50 1.01
C VAL A 707 -2.13 -12.12 1.31
N GLY A 708 -1.16 -12.89 0.80
CA GLY A 708 0.26 -12.56 0.88
C GLY A 708 0.58 -11.20 0.26
N MET A 709 -0.01 -10.92 -0.91
CA MET A 709 0.18 -9.65 -1.62
C MET A 709 -0.52 -8.47 -0.95
N LEU A 710 -1.74 -8.65 -0.45
CA LEU A 710 -2.48 -7.62 0.31
C LEU A 710 -1.70 -7.19 1.54
N SER A 711 -1.06 -8.13 2.24
CA SER A 711 -0.27 -7.86 3.45
C SER A 711 0.97 -6.98 3.21
N VAL A 712 1.41 -6.79 1.96
CA VAL A 712 2.56 -5.95 1.59
C VAL A 712 2.20 -4.81 0.63
N VAL A 713 0.91 -4.61 0.34
CA VAL A 713 0.44 -3.80 -0.81
C VAL A 713 0.92 -2.36 -0.80
N GLN A 714 1.06 -1.76 0.38
CA GLN A 714 1.54 -0.40 0.55
C GLN A 714 2.99 -0.19 0.08
N ASN A 715 3.78 -1.27 -0.03
CA ASN A 715 5.20 -1.25 -0.34
C ASN A 715 5.59 -2.04 -1.60
N ILE A 716 4.64 -2.49 -2.43
CA ILE A 716 4.95 -3.28 -3.64
C ILE A 716 5.67 -2.43 -4.69
N TRP A 717 5.14 -1.24 -4.96
CA TRP A 717 5.56 -0.44 -6.10
C TRP A 717 6.84 0.36 -5.80
N TRP A 718 7.81 0.25 -6.69
CA TRP A 718 8.94 1.17 -6.78
C TRP A 718 8.55 2.32 -7.70
N ARG A 719 8.71 3.56 -7.20
CA ARG A 719 8.29 4.78 -7.90
C ARG A 719 9.46 5.52 -8.55
N GLY A 720 10.69 5.11 -8.28
CA GLY A 720 11.89 5.90 -8.57
C GLY A 720 11.85 7.29 -7.92
N GLU A 721 12.86 8.10 -8.20
CA GLU A 721 12.98 9.47 -7.66
C GLU A 721 12.44 10.52 -8.64
N ASN A 722 12.66 10.28 -9.94
CA ASN A 722 12.33 11.14 -11.06
C ASN A 722 10.96 10.80 -11.69
N ASP A 723 10.35 11.79 -12.34
CA ASP A 723 8.98 11.67 -12.85
C ASP A 723 8.84 10.63 -13.98
N GLU A 724 9.87 10.43 -14.79
CA GLU A 724 9.90 9.34 -15.80
C GLU A 724 9.72 7.97 -15.16
N SER A 725 10.44 7.70 -14.06
CA SER A 725 10.32 6.45 -13.30
C SER A 725 8.91 6.29 -12.70
N LYS A 726 8.30 7.39 -12.24
CA LYS A 726 6.91 7.38 -11.73
C LYS A 726 5.91 7.09 -12.86
N HIS A 727 6.11 7.67 -14.03
CA HIS A 727 5.28 7.42 -15.22
C HIS A 727 5.41 5.97 -15.68
N MET A 728 6.63 5.45 -15.82
CA MET A 728 6.88 4.04 -16.18
C MET A 728 6.26 3.07 -15.17
N SER A 729 6.38 3.37 -13.86
CA SER A 729 5.73 2.60 -12.79
C SER A 729 4.19 2.57 -12.95
N ASN A 730 3.57 3.70 -13.32
CA ASN A 730 2.13 3.74 -13.61
C ASN A 730 1.76 2.92 -14.86
N GLU A 731 2.54 3.01 -15.94
CA GLU A 731 2.27 2.30 -17.19
C GLU A 731 2.38 0.78 -17.03
N ILE A 732 3.42 0.31 -16.34
CA ILE A 732 3.60 -1.11 -16.00
C ILE A 732 2.49 -1.57 -15.06
N ARG A 733 2.10 -0.76 -14.08
CA ARG A 733 0.96 -1.10 -13.22
C ARG A 733 -0.32 -1.29 -14.04
N ALA A 734 -0.59 -0.38 -14.97
CA ALA A 734 -1.76 -0.46 -15.85
C ALA A 734 -1.66 -1.65 -16.83
N SER A 735 -0.47 -2.21 -17.11
CA SER A 735 -0.36 -3.38 -17.99
C SER A 735 -0.86 -4.66 -17.35
N PHE A 736 -0.80 -4.80 -16.02
CA PHE A 736 -1.28 -6.00 -15.32
C PHE A 736 -2.81 -6.13 -15.32
N THR A 737 -3.55 -5.15 -15.83
CA THR A 737 -5.02 -5.05 -15.71
C THR A 737 -5.76 -4.94 -17.03
N ARG A 738 -5.07 -5.06 -18.18
CA ARG A 738 -5.66 -4.76 -19.50
C ARG A 738 -6.71 -5.76 -19.98
N ASP A 739 -6.93 -6.88 -19.28
CA ASP A 739 -7.70 -8.00 -19.81
C ASP A 739 -8.88 -8.45 -18.94
N THR A 740 -9.14 -7.82 -17.79
CA THR A 740 -10.27 -8.22 -16.91
C THR A 740 -10.94 -7.03 -16.25
N ASP A 741 -12.18 -6.76 -16.65
CA ASP A 741 -13.08 -5.84 -15.92
C ASP A 741 -13.49 -6.42 -14.54
N MET A 742 -13.47 -7.74 -14.39
CA MET A 742 -13.78 -8.42 -13.13
C MET A 742 -12.59 -8.46 -12.15
N GLY A 743 -12.86 -8.08 -10.90
CA GLY A 743 -11.96 -8.27 -9.76
C GLY A 743 -10.93 -7.15 -9.52
N GLY A 744 -10.73 -6.25 -10.47
CA GLY A 744 -9.97 -4.99 -10.29
C GLY A 744 -8.53 -5.18 -9.78
N ASP A 745 -8.11 -4.32 -8.84
CA ASP A 745 -6.76 -4.32 -8.30
C ASP A 745 -6.41 -5.64 -7.57
N PHE A 746 -7.39 -6.37 -7.04
CA PHE A 746 -7.15 -7.65 -6.37
C PHE A 746 -6.60 -8.69 -7.35
N ILE A 747 -7.20 -8.78 -8.54
CA ILE A 747 -6.71 -9.69 -9.59
C ILE A 747 -5.37 -9.21 -10.16
N ALA A 748 -5.17 -7.89 -10.27
CA ALA A 748 -3.89 -7.31 -10.66
C ALA A 748 -2.74 -7.76 -9.72
N LEU A 749 -2.96 -7.68 -8.41
CA LEU A 749 -1.99 -8.13 -7.40
C LEU A 749 -1.70 -9.63 -7.49
N LEU A 750 -2.73 -10.43 -7.74
CA LEU A 750 -2.57 -11.86 -7.93
C LEU A 750 -1.75 -12.18 -9.19
N ARG A 751 -2.04 -11.53 -10.33
CA ARG A 751 -1.27 -11.68 -11.58
C ARG A 751 0.22 -11.39 -11.38
N ILE A 752 0.54 -10.31 -10.68
CA ILE A 752 1.91 -9.95 -10.32
C ILE A 752 2.61 -11.11 -9.59
N PHE A 753 1.93 -11.72 -8.62
CA PHE A 753 2.50 -12.85 -7.90
C PHE A 753 2.63 -14.11 -8.76
N LEU A 754 1.64 -14.42 -9.60
CA LEU A 754 1.67 -15.56 -10.53
C LEU A 754 2.88 -15.48 -11.47
N GLU A 755 3.08 -14.33 -12.12
CA GLU A 755 4.20 -14.11 -13.02
C GLU A 755 5.54 -14.19 -12.29
N TRP A 756 5.65 -13.57 -11.11
CA TRP A 756 6.87 -13.64 -10.29
C TRP A 756 7.18 -15.07 -9.81
N HIS A 757 6.14 -15.83 -9.44
CA HIS A 757 6.27 -17.20 -8.99
C HIS A 757 6.75 -18.11 -10.12
N ALA A 758 6.20 -17.96 -11.33
CA ALA A 758 6.49 -18.75 -12.53
C ALA A 758 7.97 -18.69 -12.99
N ILE A 759 8.73 -17.66 -12.59
CA ILE A 759 10.19 -17.54 -12.85
C ILE A 759 11.00 -18.67 -12.19
N GLY A 760 10.44 -19.33 -11.17
CA GLY A 760 11.09 -20.37 -10.37
C GLY A 760 11.96 -19.80 -9.23
N GLU A 761 12.61 -20.66 -8.45
CA GLU A 761 13.23 -20.27 -7.17
C GLU A 761 14.60 -19.55 -7.27
N ARG A 762 15.12 -19.31 -8.47
CA ARG A 762 16.42 -18.63 -8.64
C ARG A 762 16.35 -17.15 -8.24
N LYS A 763 17.05 -16.79 -7.15
CA LYS A 763 17.04 -15.46 -6.54
C LYS A 763 17.38 -14.35 -7.55
N GLU A 764 18.40 -14.56 -8.39
CA GLU A 764 18.91 -13.57 -9.34
C GLU A 764 17.86 -13.23 -10.41
N ARG A 765 17.18 -14.25 -10.94
CA ARG A 765 16.14 -14.07 -11.98
C ARG A 765 14.92 -13.35 -11.43
N ARG A 766 14.47 -13.73 -10.22
CA ARG A 766 13.33 -13.05 -9.59
C ARG A 766 13.67 -11.61 -9.19
N LYS A 767 14.88 -11.32 -8.70
CA LYS A 767 15.34 -9.94 -8.43
C LYS A 767 15.39 -9.11 -9.73
N ALA A 768 15.88 -9.68 -10.82
CA ALA A 768 15.90 -9.01 -12.13
C ALA A 768 14.49 -8.71 -12.69
N TRP A 769 13.54 -9.64 -12.53
CA TRP A 769 12.15 -9.41 -12.94
C TRP A 769 11.49 -8.32 -12.12
N CYS A 770 11.70 -8.30 -10.80
CA CYS A 770 11.20 -7.22 -9.93
C CYS A 770 11.72 -5.85 -10.38
N LEU A 771 13.02 -5.75 -10.69
CA LEU A 771 13.62 -4.51 -11.20
C LEU A 771 12.98 -4.08 -12.53
N LYS A 772 12.80 -5.02 -13.47
CA LYS A 772 12.17 -4.75 -14.78
C LYS A 772 10.73 -4.25 -14.66
N HIS A 773 9.98 -4.71 -13.66
CA HIS A 773 8.56 -4.38 -13.47
C HIS A 773 8.33 -3.29 -12.41
N MET A 774 9.37 -2.58 -11.97
CA MET A 774 9.26 -1.53 -10.95
C MET A 774 8.61 -2.04 -9.64
N ILE A 775 8.92 -3.29 -9.26
CA ILE A 775 8.40 -3.96 -8.06
C ILE A 775 9.53 -4.16 -7.06
N ARG A 776 9.24 -3.99 -5.77
CA ARG A 776 10.21 -4.21 -4.70
C ARG A 776 10.39 -5.68 -4.39
N TRP A 777 11.63 -6.15 -4.52
CA TRP A 777 12.03 -7.53 -4.21
C TRP A 777 11.65 -7.95 -2.78
N LYS A 778 11.92 -7.10 -1.78
CA LYS A 778 11.62 -7.39 -0.37
C LYS A 778 10.13 -7.63 -0.12
N SER A 779 9.26 -6.89 -0.80
CA SER A 779 7.81 -7.02 -0.65
C SER A 779 7.35 -8.39 -1.15
N MET A 780 7.86 -8.84 -2.31
CA MET A 780 7.55 -10.17 -2.84
C MET A 780 8.08 -11.30 -1.96
N THR A 781 9.28 -11.16 -1.39
CA THR A 781 9.82 -12.17 -0.47
C THR A 781 9.07 -12.22 0.86
N MET A 782 8.62 -11.07 1.38
CA MET A 782 7.74 -11.02 2.56
C MET A 782 6.38 -11.66 2.29
N ALA A 783 5.73 -11.35 1.16
CA ALA A 783 4.48 -12.00 0.75
C ALA A 783 4.65 -13.53 0.65
N ASN A 784 5.71 -14.00 -0.04
CA ASN A 784 5.99 -15.43 -0.17
C ASN A 784 6.32 -16.10 1.17
N SER A 785 6.95 -15.39 2.10
CA SER A 785 7.23 -15.89 3.45
C SER A 785 5.93 -16.06 4.26
N LEU A 786 5.01 -15.10 4.18
CA LEU A 786 3.69 -15.20 4.80
C LEU A 786 2.86 -16.34 4.19
N ILE A 787 2.89 -16.52 2.87
CA ILE A 787 2.21 -17.64 2.21
C ILE A 787 2.72 -18.98 2.76
N ARG A 788 4.03 -19.17 2.87
CA ARG A 788 4.63 -20.38 3.47
C ARG A 788 4.21 -20.57 4.93
N GLU A 789 4.12 -19.48 5.69
CA GLU A 789 3.66 -19.49 7.07
C GLU A 789 2.20 -19.97 7.19
N LEU A 790 1.32 -19.42 6.36
CA LEU A 790 -0.09 -19.79 6.32
C LEU A 790 -0.30 -21.23 5.85
N VAL A 791 0.47 -21.68 4.84
CA VAL A 791 0.47 -23.08 4.40
C VAL A 791 0.83 -24.01 5.55
N TYR A 792 1.90 -23.71 6.29
CA TYR A 792 2.31 -24.51 7.43
C TYR A 792 1.25 -24.55 8.55
N GLN A 793 0.53 -23.45 8.78
CA GLN A 793 -0.57 -23.39 9.75
C GLN A 793 -1.80 -24.19 9.32
N ILE A 794 -2.12 -24.22 8.01
CA ILE A 794 -3.28 -24.95 7.46
C ILE A 794 -2.97 -26.45 7.42
N ASP A 795 -1.94 -26.83 6.68
CA ASP A 795 -1.44 -28.20 6.57
C ASP A 795 0.00 -28.16 6.05
N PRO A 796 1.00 -28.62 6.83
CA PRO A 796 2.39 -28.70 6.39
C PRO A 796 2.63 -29.51 5.10
N LYS A 797 1.69 -30.39 4.72
CA LYS A 797 1.74 -31.18 3.47
C LYS A 797 1.11 -30.46 2.29
N PHE A 798 0.33 -29.41 2.52
CA PHE A 798 -0.33 -28.67 1.46
C PHE A 798 0.71 -28.01 0.55
N GLN A 799 0.51 -28.17 -0.75
CA GLN A 799 1.37 -27.58 -1.77
C GLN A 799 0.59 -26.52 -2.53
N VAL A 800 1.18 -25.33 -2.64
CA VAL A 800 0.57 -24.21 -3.37
C VAL A 800 0.66 -24.49 -4.87
N HIS A 801 -0.49 -24.71 -5.50
CA HIS A 801 -0.62 -24.97 -6.94
C HIS A 801 -1.28 -23.76 -7.61
N LEU A 802 -0.47 -22.98 -8.33
CA LEU A 802 -0.93 -21.76 -9.01
C LEU A 802 -1.11 -22.05 -10.50
N THR A 803 -2.37 -22.06 -10.94
CA THR A 803 -2.76 -22.18 -12.35
C THR A 803 -2.98 -20.82 -12.98
N GLU A 804 -3.03 -20.76 -14.31
CA GLU A 804 -3.47 -19.58 -15.05
C GLU A 804 -4.89 -19.17 -14.64
N LEU A 805 -5.17 -17.87 -14.74
CA LEU A 805 -6.45 -17.29 -14.38
C LEU A 805 -7.41 -17.40 -15.56
N ASN A 806 -8.49 -18.17 -15.39
CA ASN A 806 -9.66 -18.16 -16.27
C ASN A 806 -10.84 -17.47 -15.57
N ASP A 807 -11.90 -17.17 -16.33
CA ASP A 807 -13.05 -16.42 -15.82
C ASP A 807 -13.73 -17.10 -14.62
N GLU A 808 -13.86 -18.43 -14.65
CA GLU A 808 -14.46 -19.22 -13.56
C GLU A 808 -13.64 -19.12 -12.25
N LEU A 809 -12.31 -19.20 -12.34
CA LEU A 809 -11.44 -19.06 -11.19
C LEU A 809 -11.45 -17.62 -10.66
N ILE A 810 -11.47 -16.63 -11.54
CA ILE A 810 -11.60 -15.22 -11.16
C ILE A 810 -12.91 -14.99 -10.42
N GLU A 811 -14.04 -15.51 -10.91
CA GLU A 811 -15.34 -15.41 -10.24
C GLU A 811 -15.29 -16.03 -8.83
N ARG A 812 -14.68 -17.21 -8.68
CA ARG A 812 -14.50 -17.85 -7.37
C ARG A 812 -13.62 -17.02 -6.43
N ILE A 813 -12.55 -16.41 -6.93
CA ILE A 813 -11.68 -15.51 -6.15
C ILE A 813 -12.45 -14.25 -5.74
N VAL A 814 -13.21 -13.64 -6.65
CA VAL A 814 -14.02 -12.45 -6.38
C VAL A 814 -15.11 -12.76 -5.35
N ARG A 815 -15.73 -13.94 -5.37
CA ARG A 815 -16.65 -14.39 -4.30
C ARG A 815 -15.97 -14.48 -2.94
N CYS A 816 -14.72 -14.96 -2.87
CA CYS A 816 -13.94 -14.93 -1.63
C CYS A 816 -13.68 -13.49 -1.16
N VAL A 817 -13.31 -12.59 -2.07
CA VAL A 817 -13.12 -11.16 -1.77
C VAL A 817 -14.42 -10.56 -1.25
N CYS A 818 -15.57 -10.83 -1.89
CA CYS A 818 -16.89 -10.40 -1.44
C CYS A 818 -17.20 -10.90 -0.02
N ALA A 819 -16.94 -12.18 0.26
CA ALA A 819 -17.16 -12.76 1.59
C ALA A 819 -16.28 -12.13 2.68
N GLY A 820 -15.04 -11.73 2.36
CA GLY A 820 -14.15 -11.09 3.32
C GLY A 820 -14.40 -9.59 3.49
N PHE A 821 -14.59 -8.87 2.39
CA PHE A 821 -14.58 -7.40 2.33
C PHE A 821 -15.96 -6.76 2.19
N PHE A 822 -17.06 -7.49 2.33
CA PHE A 822 -18.40 -6.89 2.18
C PHE A 822 -18.61 -5.65 3.06
N GLN A 823 -18.03 -5.59 4.26
CA GLN A 823 -18.11 -4.43 5.17
C GLN A 823 -17.44 -3.16 4.59
N ASN A 824 -16.57 -3.33 3.60
CA ASN A 824 -15.85 -2.25 2.93
C ASN A 824 -16.51 -1.89 1.59
N LEU A 825 -17.84 -1.92 1.55
CA LEU A 825 -18.60 -1.47 0.39
C LEU A 825 -18.61 0.07 0.32
N ALA A 826 -18.30 0.59 -0.86
CA ALA A 826 -18.49 1.99 -1.19
C ALA A 826 -19.38 2.13 -2.44
N ILE A 827 -20.21 3.16 -2.43
CA ILE A 827 -21.28 3.42 -3.42
C ILE A 827 -20.93 4.69 -4.18
N SER A 828 -20.99 4.66 -5.51
CA SER A 828 -20.64 5.80 -6.34
C SER A 828 -21.63 6.97 -6.17
N ASN A 829 -21.10 8.18 -5.99
CA ASN A 829 -21.86 9.44 -6.02
C ASN A 829 -21.99 10.01 -7.45
N GLY A 830 -21.86 9.17 -8.48
CA GLY A 830 -21.98 9.55 -9.89
C GLY A 830 -20.61 9.70 -10.56
N PRO A 831 -20.20 10.92 -10.97
CA PRO A 831 -18.93 11.09 -11.69
C PRO A 831 -17.73 10.86 -10.77
N ILE A 832 -16.58 10.45 -11.33
CA ILE A 832 -15.35 10.14 -10.57
C ILE A 832 -14.96 11.25 -9.58
N ARG A 833 -15.17 12.53 -9.95
CA ARG A 833 -14.87 13.70 -9.10
C ARG A 833 -15.74 13.81 -7.85
N ALA A 834 -16.93 13.21 -7.84
CA ALA A 834 -17.84 13.19 -6.69
C ALA A 834 -17.44 12.14 -5.64
N GLY A 835 -16.55 11.21 -6.02
CA GLY A 835 -16.08 10.15 -5.15
C GLY A 835 -17.17 9.11 -4.84
N TYR A 836 -16.94 8.38 -3.76
CA TYR A 836 -17.77 7.29 -3.28
C TYR A 836 -18.17 7.55 -1.83
N GLN A 837 -19.39 7.16 -1.49
CA GLN A 837 -19.91 7.15 -0.13
C GLN A 837 -19.71 5.77 0.50
N LEU A 838 -19.23 5.73 1.75
CA LEU A 838 -19.03 4.49 2.49
C LEU A 838 -20.38 3.93 2.99
N ALA A 839 -20.61 2.63 2.80
CA ALA A 839 -21.89 2.01 3.21
C ALA A 839 -22.03 1.85 4.74
N THR A 840 -20.93 1.71 5.46
CA THR A 840 -20.89 1.43 6.90
C THR A 840 -20.86 2.67 7.79
N GLY A 841 -20.58 3.85 7.23
CA GLY A 841 -20.50 5.11 7.99
C GLY A 841 -21.86 5.66 8.39
N THR A 842 -21.96 6.18 9.61
CA THR A 842 -23.12 7.00 10.03
C THR A 842 -23.06 8.42 9.46
N THR A 843 -21.86 8.88 9.08
CA THR A 843 -21.58 10.18 8.47
C THR A 843 -21.52 10.09 6.95
N ASP A 844 -21.81 11.19 6.25
CA ASP A 844 -21.63 11.36 4.80
C ASP A 844 -20.14 11.45 4.41
N THR A 845 -19.34 10.47 4.82
CA THR A 845 -17.92 10.41 4.49
C THR A 845 -17.77 10.04 3.03
N VAL A 846 -17.30 11.01 2.25
CA VAL A 846 -16.91 10.83 0.85
C VAL A 846 -15.43 10.46 0.80
N ALA A 847 -15.11 9.47 -0.03
CA ALA A 847 -13.76 9.05 -0.33
C ALA A 847 -13.54 8.93 -1.84
N HIS A 848 -12.35 9.27 -2.31
CA HIS A 848 -12.00 9.22 -3.73
C HIS A 848 -11.18 7.97 -4.03
N ILE A 849 -11.24 7.48 -5.27
CA ILE A 849 -10.33 6.43 -5.71
C ILE A 849 -8.90 6.96 -5.65
N HIS A 850 -8.02 6.26 -4.93
CA HIS A 850 -6.61 6.62 -4.93
C HIS A 850 -6.03 6.43 -6.35
N ARG A 851 -5.21 7.38 -6.81
CA ARG A 851 -4.58 7.36 -8.16
C ARG A 851 -3.74 6.12 -8.45
N SER A 852 -3.43 5.34 -7.42
CA SER A 852 -2.75 4.08 -7.59
C SER A 852 -3.67 3.02 -8.19
N SER A 853 -4.98 3.04 -7.92
CA SER A 853 -5.90 2.05 -8.47
C SER A 853 -5.98 2.14 -9.99
N VAL A 854 -6.01 0.98 -10.64
CA VAL A 854 -6.17 0.91 -12.11
C VAL A 854 -7.56 1.36 -12.58
N ILE A 855 -8.55 1.32 -11.68
CA ILE A 855 -9.93 1.73 -11.96
C ILE A 855 -10.04 3.24 -12.15
N THR A 856 -9.03 4.01 -11.73
CA THR A 856 -8.94 5.45 -12.02
C THR A 856 -8.98 5.77 -13.52
N PHE A 857 -8.58 4.81 -14.38
CA PHE A 857 -8.54 4.98 -15.83
C PHE A 857 -9.76 4.40 -16.57
N ALA A 858 -10.72 3.80 -15.85
CA ALA A 858 -11.95 3.31 -16.44
C ALA A 858 -12.80 4.47 -16.98
N GLN A 859 -13.42 4.28 -18.15
CA GLN A 859 -14.27 5.32 -18.76
C GLN A 859 -15.52 5.63 -17.94
N GLN A 860 -16.03 4.64 -17.18
CA GLN A 860 -17.15 4.82 -16.25
C GLN A 860 -16.77 4.28 -14.87
N PRO A 861 -17.04 5.03 -13.79
CA PRO A 861 -16.83 4.52 -12.44
C PRO A 861 -17.82 3.40 -12.14
N PRO A 862 -17.36 2.25 -11.59
CA PRO A 862 -18.27 1.19 -11.14
C PRO A 862 -19.23 1.71 -10.07
N LYS A 863 -20.50 1.26 -10.11
CA LYS A 863 -21.54 1.71 -9.17
C LYS A 863 -21.22 1.30 -7.73
N PHE A 864 -20.70 0.09 -7.56
CA PHE A 864 -20.34 -0.48 -6.27
C PHE A 864 -18.92 -1.01 -6.31
N ILE A 865 -18.18 -0.73 -5.25
CA ILE A 865 -16.82 -1.21 -5.10
C ILE A 865 -16.57 -1.73 -3.69
N LEU A 866 -15.73 -2.75 -3.58
CA LEU A 866 -15.07 -3.11 -2.34
C LEU A 866 -13.66 -2.51 -2.33
N TYR A 867 -13.22 -2.04 -1.17
CA TYR A 867 -11.88 -1.52 -0.97
C TYR A 867 -11.12 -2.29 0.11
N HIS A 868 -9.80 -2.38 -0.02
CA HIS A 868 -8.96 -2.99 1.01
C HIS A 868 -8.78 -2.06 2.21
N GLU A 869 -8.32 -0.83 1.95
CA GLU A 869 -8.02 0.16 2.98
C GLU A 869 -8.39 1.57 2.50
N ILE A 870 -8.72 2.41 3.48
CA ILE A 870 -8.98 3.83 3.30
C ILE A 870 -7.87 4.61 4.01
N ILE A 871 -7.27 5.56 3.29
CA ILE A 871 -6.17 6.39 3.77
C ILE A 871 -6.57 7.86 3.70
N ASN A 872 -6.27 8.63 4.73
CA ASN A 872 -6.43 10.08 4.69
C ASN A 872 -5.10 10.73 4.31
N ILE A 873 -5.09 11.51 3.23
CA ILE A 873 -3.93 12.29 2.77
C ILE A 873 -4.41 13.73 2.58
N ASN A 874 -3.80 14.68 3.30
CA ASN A 874 -4.13 16.10 3.24
C ASN A 874 -5.64 16.36 3.39
N GLU A 875 -6.23 15.79 4.45
CA GLU A 875 -7.66 15.89 4.78
C GLU A 875 -8.62 15.20 3.77
N THR A 876 -8.11 14.67 2.66
CA THR A 876 -8.89 13.94 1.67
C THR A 876 -8.80 12.43 1.91
N ASN A 877 -9.94 11.76 1.92
CA ASN A 877 -9.99 10.30 2.05
C ASN A 877 -9.82 9.63 0.68
N TYR A 878 -8.96 8.61 0.63
CA TYR A 878 -8.69 7.83 -0.57
C TYR A 878 -8.91 6.34 -0.32
N LEU A 879 -9.62 5.68 -1.22
CA LEU A 879 -9.83 4.23 -1.25
C LEU A 879 -8.70 3.57 -2.03
N THR A 880 -8.12 2.52 -1.46
CA THR A 880 -6.98 1.79 -2.05
C THR A 880 -7.32 0.32 -2.26
N VAL A 881 -6.81 -0.22 -3.38
CA VAL A 881 -7.04 -1.61 -3.85
C VAL A 881 -8.53 -1.90 -4.00
N ILE A 882 -9.03 -1.72 -5.21
CA ILE A 882 -10.45 -1.67 -5.49
C ILE A 882 -10.88 -2.91 -6.27
N CYS A 883 -12.03 -3.49 -5.87
CA CYS A 883 -12.71 -4.56 -6.56
C CYS A 883 -14.11 -4.08 -6.99
N PRO A 884 -14.41 -3.96 -8.29
CA PRO A 884 -15.77 -3.72 -8.78
C PRO A 884 -16.64 -4.93 -8.44
N VAL A 885 -17.85 -4.68 -7.93
CA VAL A 885 -18.77 -5.74 -7.52
C VAL A 885 -20.21 -5.39 -7.88
N GLU A 886 -21.06 -6.42 -7.96
CA GLU A 886 -22.52 -6.26 -8.00
C GLU A 886 -23.12 -6.60 -6.63
N LEU A 887 -24.23 -5.95 -6.26
CA LEU A 887 -24.86 -6.16 -4.94
C LEU A 887 -25.33 -7.61 -4.74
N ASP A 888 -25.76 -8.28 -5.81
CA ASP A 888 -26.23 -9.67 -5.75
C ASP A 888 -25.13 -10.67 -5.36
N TRP A 889 -23.86 -10.26 -5.42
CA TRP A 889 -22.72 -11.08 -5.00
C TRP A 889 -22.43 -10.97 -3.50
N LEU A 890 -23.04 -9.99 -2.81
CA LEU A 890 -22.82 -9.72 -1.40
C LEU A 890 -23.88 -10.43 -0.53
N ASN A 891 -23.56 -10.58 0.76
CA ASN A 891 -24.47 -11.22 1.69
C ASN A 891 -25.72 -10.34 1.93
N LYS A 892 -26.89 -10.86 1.54
CA LYS A 892 -28.17 -10.17 1.67
C LYS A 892 -28.50 -9.76 3.11
N SER A 893 -28.25 -10.62 4.10
CA SER A 893 -28.52 -10.30 5.52
C SER A 893 -27.71 -9.11 6.02
N TRP A 894 -26.48 -8.95 5.51
CA TRP A 894 -25.66 -7.81 5.82
C TRP A 894 -26.15 -6.55 5.10
N LEU A 895 -26.47 -6.65 3.80
CA LEU A 895 -27.03 -5.54 3.03
C LEU A 895 -28.30 -4.97 3.67
N ASP A 896 -29.18 -5.84 4.17
CA ASP A 896 -30.42 -5.47 4.86
C ASP A 896 -30.16 -4.76 6.21
N SER A 897 -28.99 -5.01 6.82
CA SER A 897 -28.58 -4.42 8.10
C SER A 897 -27.83 -3.08 7.96
N LEU A 898 -27.55 -2.65 6.73
CA LEU A 898 -26.88 -1.38 6.48
C LEU A 898 -27.77 -0.20 6.92
N PRO A 899 -27.17 0.87 7.48
CA PRO A 899 -27.94 2.06 7.87
C PRO A 899 -28.62 2.75 6.68
N ARG A 900 -28.13 2.51 5.46
CA ARG A 900 -28.68 3.02 4.20
C ARG A 900 -28.81 1.90 3.20
N SER A 901 -29.96 1.85 2.50
CA SER A 901 -30.15 0.92 1.39
C SER A 901 -29.25 1.33 0.23
N PRO A 902 -28.31 0.47 -0.21
CA PRO A 902 -27.38 0.81 -1.28
C PRO A 902 -28.10 1.21 -2.57
N SER A 903 -29.21 0.54 -2.89
CA SER A 903 -30.02 0.80 -4.08
C SER A 903 -30.64 2.20 -4.14
N ARG A 904 -30.88 2.85 -2.99
CA ARG A 904 -31.41 4.22 -2.94
C ARG A 904 -30.34 5.31 -3.01
N CYS A 905 -29.09 4.94 -2.74
CA CYS A 905 -27.95 5.86 -2.68
C CYS A 905 -27.23 6.01 -4.04
N VAL A 906 -27.50 5.13 -5.01
CA VAL A 906 -26.85 5.18 -6.32
C VAL A 906 -27.36 6.37 -7.14
N PHE A 907 -26.42 7.16 -7.66
CA PHE A 907 -26.70 8.15 -8.68
C PHE A 907 -26.95 7.42 -10.00
N ASP A 908 -28.03 7.79 -10.68
CA ASP A 908 -28.26 7.37 -12.04
C ASP A 908 -27.75 8.45 -13.01
N SER A 909 -27.61 8.10 -14.29
CA SER A 909 -27.11 9.01 -15.30
C SER A 909 -28.03 9.11 -16.51
N TYR A 910 -28.16 10.32 -17.04
CA TYR A 910 -28.80 10.57 -18.32
C TYR A 910 -27.82 11.27 -19.25
N THR A 911 -27.59 10.69 -20.43
CA THR A 911 -26.63 11.21 -21.41
C THR A 911 -27.34 11.91 -22.55
N PHE A 912 -27.08 13.20 -22.70
CA PHE A 912 -27.41 13.96 -23.90
C PHE A 912 -26.29 13.78 -24.93
N ILE A 913 -26.63 13.22 -26.09
CA ILE A 913 -25.71 13.03 -27.22
C ILE A 913 -26.02 14.02 -28.36
N ASN A 914 -25.10 14.17 -29.32
CA ASN A 914 -25.28 14.96 -30.54
C ASN A 914 -25.64 16.44 -30.28
N LEU A 915 -25.12 17.03 -29.20
CA LEU A 915 -25.39 18.43 -28.86
C LEU A 915 -24.69 19.41 -29.83
N GLY A 916 -23.55 19.02 -30.41
CA GLY A 916 -22.70 19.92 -31.18
C GLY A 916 -22.18 21.12 -30.35
N PRO A 917 -21.27 21.94 -30.90
CA PRO A 917 -20.64 23.02 -30.13
C PRO A 917 -21.63 24.10 -29.66
N ALA A 918 -22.63 24.44 -30.48
CA ALA A 918 -23.58 25.51 -30.19
C ALA A 918 -24.56 25.16 -29.06
N LEU A 919 -25.20 23.98 -29.10
CA LEU A 919 -26.13 23.59 -28.03
C LEU A 919 -25.39 23.29 -26.73
N LEU A 920 -24.21 22.66 -26.82
CA LEU A 920 -23.37 22.43 -25.64
C LEU A 920 -22.99 23.75 -24.98
N LEU A 921 -22.55 24.75 -25.77
CA LEU A 921 -22.23 26.09 -25.26
C LEU A 921 -23.44 26.78 -24.63
N ALA A 922 -24.64 26.60 -25.19
CA ALA A 922 -25.86 27.19 -24.63
C ALA A 922 -26.20 26.61 -23.25
N LEU A 923 -26.03 25.29 -23.08
CA LEU A 923 -26.23 24.59 -21.81
C LEU A 923 -25.16 24.93 -20.77
N VAL A 924 -23.89 24.66 -21.06
CA VAL A 924 -22.81 24.74 -20.04
C VAL A 924 -22.15 26.11 -19.95
N GLY A 925 -22.36 26.97 -20.95
CA GLY A 925 -21.71 28.28 -21.06
C GLY A 925 -20.23 28.20 -21.45
N LYS A 926 -19.63 29.36 -21.76
CA LYS A 926 -18.18 29.44 -22.06
C LYS A 926 -17.38 28.93 -20.87
N LYS A 927 -16.43 28.01 -21.12
CA LYS A 927 -15.61 27.37 -20.08
C LYS A 927 -16.43 26.70 -18.96
N CYS A 928 -17.62 26.18 -19.25
CA CYS A 928 -18.50 25.53 -18.27
C CYS A 928 -18.96 26.43 -17.10
N LYS A 929 -18.94 27.75 -17.26
CA LYS A 929 -19.29 28.71 -16.19
C LYS A 929 -20.73 28.60 -15.67
N LYS A 930 -21.67 28.04 -16.44
CA LYS A 930 -23.06 27.84 -16.00
C LYS A 930 -23.24 26.56 -15.18
N VAL A 931 -22.27 25.63 -15.23
CA VAL A 931 -22.39 24.30 -14.61
C VAL A 931 -22.61 24.39 -13.10
N PRO A 932 -21.80 25.10 -12.29
CA PRO A 932 -21.99 25.11 -10.84
C PRO A 932 -23.38 25.59 -10.41
N GLN A 933 -23.90 26.63 -11.07
CA GLN A 933 -25.23 27.16 -10.80
C GLN A 933 -26.33 26.17 -11.17
N LEU A 934 -26.18 25.44 -12.27
CA LEU A 934 -27.12 24.40 -12.68
C LEU A 934 -27.08 23.19 -11.74
N GLU A 935 -25.89 22.80 -11.26
CA GLU A 935 -25.72 21.72 -10.27
C GLU A 935 -26.45 22.04 -8.97
N GLU A 936 -26.29 23.26 -8.48
CA GLU A 936 -26.94 23.74 -7.26
C GLU A 936 -28.47 23.83 -7.41
N GLN A 937 -28.96 24.37 -8.53
CA GLN A 937 -30.40 24.54 -8.76
C GLN A 937 -31.15 23.22 -8.97
N LEU A 938 -30.52 22.26 -9.65
CA LEU A 938 -31.16 20.99 -10.03
C LEU A 938 -30.82 19.85 -9.05
N HIS A 939 -29.87 20.08 -8.13
CA HIS A 939 -29.30 19.05 -7.24
C HIS A 939 -28.82 17.81 -8.00
N VAL A 940 -28.11 18.03 -9.11
CA VAL A 940 -27.48 17.02 -9.98
C VAL A 940 -26.04 17.42 -10.27
N LEU A 941 -25.23 16.51 -10.81
CA LEU A 941 -23.85 16.75 -11.23
C LEU A 941 -23.72 16.61 -12.75
N PHE A 942 -22.92 17.46 -13.38
CA PHE A 942 -22.69 17.41 -14.83
C PHE A 942 -21.29 16.91 -15.17
N GLU A 943 -21.19 16.18 -16.27
CA GLU A 943 -19.93 15.79 -16.89
C GLU A 943 -19.97 16.11 -18.39
N VAL A 944 -19.01 16.90 -18.84
CA VAL A 944 -19.02 17.53 -20.17
C VAL A 944 -17.92 16.95 -21.03
N ASP A 945 -18.29 16.14 -22.02
CA ASP A 945 -17.36 15.66 -23.05
C ASP A 945 -17.51 16.51 -24.31
N ARG A 946 -16.57 17.44 -24.49
CA ARG A 946 -16.54 18.32 -25.66
C ARG A 946 -16.06 17.61 -26.92
N ALA A 947 -15.23 16.57 -26.79
CA ALA A 947 -14.70 15.84 -27.94
C ALA A 947 -15.82 15.03 -28.61
N GLN A 948 -16.66 14.39 -27.80
CA GLN A 948 -17.80 13.61 -28.28
C GLN A 948 -19.10 14.42 -28.37
N SER A 949 -19.09 15.71 -27.99
CA SER A 949 -20.28 16.57 -27.90
C SER A 949 -21.41 15.96 -27.04
N LYS A 950 -21.02 15.40 -25.88
CA LYS A 950 -21.92 14.76 -24.92
C LYS A 950 -21.99 15.55 -23.62
N LEU A 951 -23.15 15.51 -22.97
CA LEU A 951 -23.37 15.98 -21.62
C LEU A 951 -24.01 14.87 -20.81
N ILE A 952 -23.33 14.40 -19.77
CA ILE A 952 -23.84 13.40 -18.85
C ILE A 952 -24.33 14.13 -17.60
N VAL A 953 -25.55 13.82 -17.18
CA VAL A 953 -26.18 14.37 -15.97
C VAL A 953 -26.31 13.23 -14.97
N TRP A 954 -25.79 13.42 -13.79
CA TRP A 954 -25.78 12.44 -12.70
C TRP A 954 -26.64 12.92 -11.55
N GLY A 955 -27.50 12.08 -11.00
CA GLY A 955 -28.30 12.46 -9.84
C GLY A 955 -29.18 11.32 -9.33
N HIS A 956 -29.82 11.52 -8.19
CA HIS A 956 -30.84 10.60 -7.73
C HIS A 956 -31.98 10.50 -8.78
N PRO A 957 -32.57 9.32 -9.01
CA PRO A 957 -33.61 9.13 -10.02
C PRO A 957 -34.76 10.15 -9.94
N GLU A 958 -35.16 10.53 -8.72
CA GLU A 958 -36.19 11.54 -8.47
C GLU A 958 -35.83 12.94 -8.99
N LYS A 959 -34.55 13.34 -8.90
CA LYS A 959 -34.05 14.65 -9.33
C LYS A 959 -33.62 14.63 -10.79
N LEU A 960 -33.17 13.49 -11.29
CA LEU A 960 -32.69 13.31 -12.66
C LEU A 960 -33.80 13.56 -13.69
N SER A 961 -35.02 13.09 -13.41
CA SER A 961 -36.18 13.32 -14.28
C SER A 961 -36.51 14.82 -14.44
N ASN A 962 -36.50 15.57 -13.34
CA ASN A 962 -36.69 17.02 -13.34
C ASN A 962 -35.58 17.75 -14.09
N ALA A 963 -34.33 17.36 -13.86
CA ALA A 963 -33.18 17.91 -14.57
C ALA A 963 -33.26 17.66 -16.07
N GLN A 964 -33.65 16.45 -16.49
CA GLN A 964 -33.83 16.10 -17.90
C GLN A 964 -34.87 16.99 -18.57
N GLN A 965 -36.04 17.20 -17.95
CA GLN A 965 -37.08 18.06 -18.50
C GLN A 965 -36.62 19.51 -18.65
N CYS A 966 -35.97 20.06 -17.61
CA CYS A 966 -35.46 21.43 -17.63
C CYS A 966 -34.41 21.65 -18.74
N LEU A 967 -33.45 20.72 -18.85
CA LEU A 967 -32.40 20.79 -19.87
C LEU A 967 -32.96 20.62 -21.29
N GLN A 968 -33.96 19.75 -21.47
CA GLN A 968 -34.60 19.55 -22.76
C GLN A 968 -35.35 20.82 -23.22
N GLN A 969 -35.98 21.57 -22.30
CA GLN A 969 -36.61 22.86 -22.62
C GLN A 969 -35.58 23.89 -23.11
N ILE A 970 -34.43 23.98 -22.44
CA ILE A 970 -33.32 24.86 -22.87
C ILE A 970 -32.83 24.45 -24.26
N LEU A 971 -32.60 23.15 -24.47
CA LEU A 971 -32.16 22.62 -25.76
C LEU A 971 -33.14 22.89 -26.88
N ASN A 972 -34.45 22.70 -26.65
CA ASN A 972 -35.47 22.94 -27.66
C ASN A 972 -35.51 24.42 -28.08
N LYS A 973 -35.46 25.34 -27.11
CA LYS A 973 -35.41 26.78 -27.40
C LYS A 973 -34.22 27.17 -28.26
N GLU A 974 -33.05 26.58 -28.01
CA GLU A 974 -31.84 26.86 -28.78
C GLU A 974 -31.84 26.16 -30.15
N ARG A 975 -32.38 24.93 -30.24
CA ARG A 975 -32.63 24.26 -31.52
C ARG A 975 -33.55 25.10 -32.41
N ASP A 976 -34.59 25.71 -31.85
CA ASP A 976 -35.50 26.57 -32.60
C ASP A 976 -34.84 27.88 -33.06
N LYS A 977 -33.92 28.44 -32.28
CA LYS A 977 -33.08 29.56 -32.75
C LYS A 977 -32.18 29.16 -33.91
N LEU A 978 -31.47 28.03 -33.80
CA LEU A 978 -30.58 27.52 -34.85
C LEU A 978 -31.34 27.19 -36.15
N ARG A 979 -32.57 26.66 -36.04
CA ARG A 979 -33.47 26.43 -37.19
C ARG A 979 -33.83 27.71 -37.93
N ASN A 980 -33.89 28.84 -37.22
CA ASN A 980 -34.25 30.14 -37.78
C ASN A 980 -33.03 31.05 -38.02
N GLU A 981 -31.82 30.53 -37.82
CA GLU A 981 -30.59 31.31 -37.94
C GLU A 981 -30.30 31.64 -39.42
N LEU A 982 -29.91 32.90 -39.65
CA LEU A 982 -29.46 33.42 -40.94
C LEU A 982 -28.13 34.12 -40.74
N GLN A 983 -27.07 33.58 -41.35
CA GLN A 983 -25.73 34.14 -41.30
C GLN A 983 -25.30 34.64 -42.66
N GLU A 984 -24.77 35.86 -42.70
CA GLU A 984 -24.29 36.50 -43.92
C GLU A 984 -22.77 36.32 -44.03
N PHE A 985 -22.31 35.75 -45.14
CA PHE A 985 -20.90 35.51 -45.43
C PHE A 985 -20.48 36.26 -46.69
N GLN A 986 -19.34 36.91 -46.66
CA GLN A 986 -18.74 37.49 -47.86
C GLN A 986 -18.10 36.38 -48.69
N ILE A 987 -18.44 36.30 -49.99
CA ILE A 987 -17.85 35.31 -50.90
C ILE A 987 -16.67 35.93 -51.65
N VAL A 988 -16.92 36.95 -52.48
CA VAL A 988 -15.91 37.63 -53.33
C VAL A 988 -16.33 39.08 -53.57
N GLY A 989 -15.40 40.03 -53.44
CA GLY A 989 -15.68 41.45 -53.66
C GLY A 989 -16.80 41.95 -52.76
N SER A 990 -17.80 42.65 -53.31
CA SER A 990 -19.00 43.09 -52.58
C SER A 990 -20.11 42.02 -52.48
N THR A 991 -19.91 40.84 -53.09
CA THR A 991 -20.91 39.76 -53.13
C THR A 991 -20.91 38.96 -51.83
N ARG A 992 -22.09 38.81 -51.24
CA ARG A 992 -22.32 38.12 -49.96
C ARG A 992 -23.42 37.07 -50.13
N ILE A 993 -23.40 36.03 -49.31
CA ILE A 993 -24.42 34.98 -49.29
C ILE A 993 -25.00 34.85 -47.89
N LEU A 994 -26.31 34.74 -47.84
CA LEU A 994 -27.06 34.47 -46.64
C LEU A 994 -27.30 32.96 -46.55
N LEU A 995 -26.72 32.33 -45.54
CA LEU A 995 -26.92 30.92 -45.24
C LEU A 995 -27.94 30.79 -44.12
N GLY A 996 -28.99 30.00 -44.36
CA GLY A 996 -29.95 29.57 -43.35
C GLY A 996 -29.52 28.26 -42.68
N ALA A 997 -30.42 27.68 -41.88
CA ALA A 997 -30.20 26.40 -41.22
C ALA A 997 -29.72 25.31 -42.21
N GLY A 998 -28.70 24.55 -41.80
CA GLY A 998 -28.07 23.51 -42.62
C GLY A 998 -27.18 24.04 -43.75
N ALA A 999 -26.66 25.27 -43.61
CA ALA A 999 -25.90 25.97 -44.65
C ALA A 999 -26.67 26.12 -45.97
N GLU A 1000 -28.00 26.15 -45.89
CA GLU A 1000 -28.85 26.39 -47.05
C GLU A 1000 -28.65 27.81 -47.55
N PRO A 1001 -28.19 28.02 -48.78
CA PRO A 1001 -28.11 29.35 -49.35
C PRO A 1001 -29.51 29.89 -49.56
N ARG A 1002 -29.84 30.92 -48.80
CA ARG A 1002 -31.15 31.57 -48.79
C ARG A 1002 -31.20 32.75 -49.75
N LEU A 1003 -30.15 33.58 -49.78
CA LEU A 1003 -30.00 34.68 -50.72
C LEU A 1003 -28.55 34.97 -51.09
N VAL A 1004 -28.30 35.42 -52.31
CA VAL A 1004 -27.02 36.03 -52.73
C VAL A 1004 -27.22 37.53 -52.87
N LEU A 1005 -26.54 38.32 -52.05
CA LEU A 1005 -26.56 39.77 -52.04
C LEU A 1005 -25.41 40.31 -52.88
N VAL A 1006 -25.71 41.11 -53.89
CA VAL A 1006 -24.69 41.73 -54.76
C VAL A 1006 -24.62 43.22 -54.46
N GLU A 1007 -23.40 43.78 -54.39
CA GLU A 1007 -23.16 45.22 -54.21
C GLU A 1007 -23.99 45.82 -53.03
N ASP A 1008 -24.92 46.70 -53.36
CA ASP A 1008 -25.70 47.55 -52.45
C ASP A 1008 -26.94 46.84 -51.88
N GLU A 1009 -27.10 45.56 -52.16
CA GLU A 1009 -28.20 44.78 -51.62
C GLU A 1009 -28.01 44.50 -50.13
N TYR A 1010 -29.10 44.73 -49.38
CA TYR A 1010 -29.14 44.49 -47.96
C TYR A 1010 -30.50 43.94 -47.56
N ILE A 1011 -30.47 43.08 -46.55
CA ILE A 1011 -31.67 42.56 -45.88
C ILE A 1011 -31.70 42.95 -44.40
N LYS A 1012 -30.56 43.41 -43.86
CA LYS A 1012 -30.42 43.78 -42.46
C LYS A 1012 -30.39 45.30 -42.33
N ILE A 1013 -31.26 45.81 -41.47
CA ILE A 1013 -31.36 47.22 -41.11
C ILE A 1013 -31.05 47.38 -39.63
N PHE A 1014 -30.51 48.53 -39.25
CA PHE A 1014 -30.15 48.90 -37.89
C PHE A 1014 -30.99 50.10 -37.46
N LEU A 1015 -31.64 49.97 -36.33
CA LEU A 1015 -32.45 50.96 -35.66
C LEU A 1015 -31.67 51.45 -34.44
N LYS A 1016 -31.30 52.73 -34.38
CA LYS A 1016 -30.58 53.35 -33.25
C LYS A 1016 -31.44 54.40 -32.56
N ASN A 1017 -31.20 54.61 -31.27
CA ASN A 1017 -31.93 55.57 -30.42
C ASN A 1017 -33.42 55.25 -30.23
N LEU A 1018 -33.75 53.96 -30.09
CA LEU A 1018 -35.10 53.53 -29.77
C LEU A 1018 -35.48 53.85 -28.30
N PRO A 1019 -36.78 54.03 -27.99
CA PRO A 1019 -37.27 54.27 -26.63
C PRO A 1019 -36.91 53.13 -25.68
N LYS A 1020 -36.61 53.45 -24.40
CA LYS A 1020 -36.17 52.47 -23.40
C LYS A 1020 -37.18 51.33 -23.10
N ASN A 1021 -38.46 51.58 -23.32
CA ASN A 1021 -39.54 50.63 -23.00
C ASN A 1021 -40.02 49.82 -24.22
N ILE A 1022 -39.38 49.97 -25.39
CA ILE A 1022 -39.78 49.23 -26.58
C ILE A 1022 -39.39 47.75 -26.45
N THR A 1023 -40.33 46.86 -26.77
CA THR A 1023 -40.11 45.41 -26.76
C THR A 1023 -39.73 44.90 -28.14
N GLU A 1024 -39.04 43.75 -28.19
CA GLU A 1024 -38.70 43.06 -29.44
C GLU A 1024 -39.95 42.80 -30.30
N LYS A 1025 -41.06 42.40 -29.65
CA LYS A 1025 -42.34 42.16 -30.30
C LYS A 1025 -42.91 43.41 -30.98
N GLN A 1026 -42.84 44.58 -30.34
CA GLN A 1026 -43.31 45.84 -30.93
C GLN A 1026 -42.47 46.27 -32.14
N ILE A 1027 -41.16 46.02 -32.11
CA ILE A 1027 -40.29 46.28 -33.27
C ILE A 1027 -40.63 45.32 -34.41
N GLN A 1028 -40.81 44.04 -34.10
CA GLN A 1028 -41.19 43.03 -35.08
C GLN A 1028 -42.53 43.38 -35.73
N GLU A 1029 -43.59 43.64 -34.95
CA GLU A 1029 -44.92 44.01 -35.47
C GLU A 1029 -44.88 45.24 -36.39
N LYS A 1030 -44.11 46.27 -36.01
CA LYS A 1030 -43.96 47.48 -36.83
C LYS A 1030 -43.17 47.22 -38.12
N CYS A 1031 -42.11 46.43 -38.04
CA CYS A 1031 -41.26 46.10 -39.18
C CYS A 1031 -41.92 45.11 -40.16
N GLU A 1032 -42.77 44.21 -39.67
CA GLU A 1032 -43.50 43.23 -40.49
C GLU A 1032 -44.46 43.88 -41.50
N LEU A 1033 -44.90 45.13 -41.25
CA LEU A 1033 -45.70 45.92 -42.21
C LEU A 1033 -45.00 46.13 -43.56
N TYR A 1034 -43.66 46.09 -43.59
CA TYR A 1034 -42.85 46.30 -44.79
C TYR A 1034 -42.39 44.98 -45.44
N GLY A 1035 -42.71 43.85 -44.80
CA GLY A 1035 -42.45 42.49 -45.28
C GLY A 1035 -41.99 41.54 -44.19
N GLN A 1036 -41.86 40.25 -44.52
CA GLN A 1036 -41.55 39.21 -43.54
C GLN A 1036 -40.22 39.47 -42.81
N VAL A 1037 -40.31 39.74 -41.51
CA VAL A 1037 -39.17 39.83 -40.61
C VAL A 1037 -38.73 38.43 -40.20
N ARG A 1038 -37.44 38.13 -40.33
CA ARG A 1038 -36.86 36.83 -39.99
C ARG A 1038 -36.22 36.81 -38.62
N ASN A 1039 -35.61 37.92 -38.23
CA ASN A 1039 -34.95 38.03 -36.94
C ASN A 1039 -34.91 39.49 -36.48
N VAL A 1040 -35.17 39.73 -35.20
CA VAL A 1040 -34.98 41.01 -34.52
C VAL A 1040 -33.99 40.80 -33.39
N THR A 1041 -32.84 41.46 -33.47
CA THR A 1041 -31.80 41.38 -32.43
C THR A 1041 -31.75 42.70 -31.67
N MET A 1042 -32.09 42.68 -30.38
CA MET A 1042 -31.98 43.84 -29.50
C MET A 1042 -30.53 44.05 -29.06
N ILE A 1043 -30.03 45.28 -29.19
CA ILE A 1043 -28.67 45.70 -28.84
C ILE A 1043 -28.78 46.80 -27.77
N ARG A 1044 -28.54 46.45 -26.50
CA ARG A 1044 -28.48 47.44 -25.41
C ARG A 1044 -27.10 48.11 -25.40
N THR A 1045 -27.06 49.43 -25.42
CA THR A 1045 -25.81 50.21 -25.31
C THR A 1045 -25.68 50.82 -23.91
N ASN A 1046 -24.45 51.05 -23.44
CA ASN A 1046 -24.17 51.58 -22.08
C ASN A 1046 -24.75 53.00 -21.84
N TYR A 1047 -25.16 53.72 -22.88
CA TYR A 1047 -25.54 55.13 -22.84
C TYR A 1047 -27.05 55.36 -22.91
N ASN A 1048 -27.83 54.63 -22.11
CA ASN A 1048 -29.27 54.87 -21.92
C ASN A 1048 -30.15 54.82 -23.20
N SER A 1049 -29.66 54.29 -24.33
CA SER A 1049 -30.41 54.12 -25.58
C SER A 1049 -30.39 52.67 -26.06
N ILE A 1050 -31.53 52.21 -26.59
CA ILE A 1050 -31.68 50.87 -27.16
C ILE A 1050 -31.45 50.97 -28.66
N SER A 1051 -30.66 50.06 -29.21
CA SER A 1051 -30.56 49.83 -30.64
C SER A 1051 -31.12 48.45 -30.97
N ALA A 1052 -31.54 48.21 -32.20
CA ALA A 1052 -31.97 46.91 -32.67
C ALA A 1052 -31.48 46.68 -34.11
N SER A 1053 -31.25 45.45 -34.50
CA SER A 1053 -31.07 45.08 -35.90
C SER A 1053 -32.21 44.20 -36.36
N VAL A 1054 -32.84 44.53 -37.48
CA VAL A 1054 -33.96 43.79 -38.05
C VAL A 1054 -33.50 43.19 -39.37
N THR A 1055 -33.69 41.88 -39.54
CA THR A 1055 -33.32 41.14 -40.76
C THR A 1055 -34.58 40.69 -41.48
N TYR A 1056 -34.74 41.10 -42.73
CA TYR A 1056 -35.88 40.74 -43.58
C TYR A 1056 -35.59 39.50 -44.42
N GLY A 1057 -36.67 38.85 -44.90
CA GLY A 1057 -36.56 37.70 -45.80
C GLY A 1057 -36.11 38.04 -47.22
N ILE A 1058 -36.29 39.28 -47.68
CA ILE A 1058 -35.94 39.73 -49.04
C ILE A 1058 -35.42 41.18 -49.04
N CYS A 1059 -34.54 41.52 -49.99
CA CYS A 1059 -33.92 42.85 -50.10
C CYS A 1059 -34.95 43.97 -50.29
N ARG A 1060 -36.01 43.70 -51.04
CA ARG A 1060 -37.09 44.68 -51.30
C ARG A 1060 -37.76 45.17 -50.02
N SER A 1061 -38.05 44.26 -49.09
CA SER A 1061 -38.69 44.60 -47.81
C SER A 1061 -37.78 45.43 -46.92
N ALA A 1062 -36.49 45.10 -46.87
CA ALA A 1062 -35.52 45.90 -46.13
C ALA A 1062 -35.38 47.33 -46.70
N ARG A 1063 -35.33 47.47 -48.03
CA ARG A 1063 -35.31 48.79 -48.69
C ARG A 1063 -36.56 49.61 -48.39
N LEU A 1064 -37.75 49.00 -48.52
CA LEU A 1064 -39.02 49.63 -48.18
C LEU A 1064 -39.05 50.09 -46.73
N ALA A 1065 -38.59 49.25 -45.80
CA ALA A 1065 -38.53 49.58 -44.39
C ALA A 1065 -37.59 50.76 -44.11
N VAL A 1066 -36.38 50.80 -44.69
CA VAL A 1066 -35.46 51.93 -44.51
C VAL A 1066 -36.07 53.22 -45.01
N THR A 1067 -36.64 53.23 -46.22
CA THR A 1067 -37.23 54.44 -46.82
C THR A 1067 -38.44 54.93 -46.01
N GLN A 1068 -39.41 54.05 -45.73
CA GLN A 1068 -40.66 54.44 -45.09
C GLN A 1068 -40.47 54.79 -43.61
N LEU A 1069 -39.73 53.98 -42.85
CA LEU A 1069 -39.50 54.28 -41.43
C LEU A 1069 -38.64 55.55 -41.23
N SER A 1070 -37.73 55.85 -42.18
CA SER A 1070 -36.95 57.10 -42.14
C SER A 1070 -37.82 58.31 -42.47
N CYS A 1071 -38.75 58.20 -43.42
CA CYS A 1071 -39.73 59.25 -43.72
C CYS A 1071 -40.71 59.49 -42.57
N GLU A 1072 -41.15 58.42 -41.90
CA GLU A 1072 -42.07 58.49 -40.75
C GLU A 1072 -41.42 59.07 -39.47
N LYS A 1073 -40.08 59.26 -39.43
CA LYS A 1073 -39.31 59.63 -38.23
C LYS A 1073 -39.70 58.80 -37.00
N TRP A 1074 -39.92 57.50 -37.20
CA TRP A 1074 -40.49 56.63 -36.17
C TRP A 1074 -39.73 56.72 -34.84
N ASN A 1075 -40.36 57.30 -33.83
CA ASN A 1075 -39.80 57.53 -32.49
C ASN A 1075 -38.45 58.28 -32.45
N GLY A 1076 -38.11 59.10 -33.45
CA GLY A 1076 -36.80 59.75 -33.55
C GLY A 1076 -35.63 58.77 -33.78
N CYS A 1077 -35.94 57.52 -34.15
CA CYS A 1077 -34.97 56.47 -34.39
C CYS A 1077 -34.16 56.78 -35.65
N GLN A 1078 -32.84 56.59 -35.58
CA GLN A 1078 -31.97 56.66 -36.74
C GLN A 1078 -31.89 55.27 -37.39
N ILE A 1079 -32.06 55.20 -38.71
CA ILE A 1079 -32.19 53.94 -39.44
C ILE A 1079 -31.07 53.85 -40.48
N TYR A 1080 -30.34 52.73 -40.46
CA TYR A 1080 -29.20 52.48 -41.33
C TYR A 1080 -29.28 51.08 -41.93
N ALA A 1081 -28.75 50.88 -43.14
CA ALA A 1081 -28.63 49.57 -43.77
C ALA A 1081 -27.18 49.07 -43.72
N SER A 1082 -26.99 47.73 -43.77
CA SER A 1082 -25.67 47.12 -44.00
C SER A 1082 -25.69 46.27 -45.27
N PRO A 1083 -24.81 46.54 -46.25
CA PRO A 1083 -23.62 47.37 -46.13
C PRO A 1083 -23.95 48.85 -46.31
N SER A 1084 -23.27 49.71 -45.58
CA SER A 1084 -23.35 51.17 -45.71
C SER A 1084 -22.27 51.63 -46.68
N TYR A 1085 -22.63 52.27 -47.80
CA TYR A 1085 -21.69 52.58 -48.88
C TYR A 1085 -20.77 53.78 -48.56
N THR A 1086 -19.50 53.71 -49.00
CA THR A 1086 -18.65 54.85 -49.43
C THR A 1086 -18.29 54.65 -50.90
N ARG A 1087 -18.78 55.54 -51.79
CA ARG A 1087 -18.73 55.42 -53.27
C ARG A 1087 -17.29 55.39 -53.77
N THR A 1088 -16.72 54.21 -53.99
CA THR A 1088 -15.58 54.06 -54.91
C THR A 1088 -16.10 53.65 -56.27
N SER A 1089 -15.82 54.52 -57.24
CA SER A 1089 -16.17 54.47 -58.66
C SER A 1089 -15.92 53.10 -59.30
N VAL A 1090 -16.97 52.51 -59.87
CA VAL A 1090 -16.86 51.50 -60.91
C VAL A 1090 -17.72 51.96 -62.08
N ASP A 1091 -17.11 51.99 -63.27
CA ASP A 1091 -17.66 52.49 -64.53
C ASP A 1091 -19.05 51.91 -64.86
N THR A 1092 -20.00 52.79 -65.14
CA THR A 1092 -21.40 52.47 -65.48
C THR A 1092 -21.59 52.01 -66.93
N ASN A 1093 -20.58 51.43 -67.59
CA ASN A 1093 -20.73 50.95 -68.97
C ASN A 1093 -20.26 49.50 -69.15
N LYS A 1094 -21.27 48.61 -69.29
CA LYS A 1094 -21.25 47.15 -69.52
C LYS A 1094 -21.07 46.26 -68.28
N GLN A 1095 -22.14 46.04 -67.53
CA GLN A 1095 -22.23 44.91 -66.60
C GLN A 1095 -22.77 43.66 -67.31
N ASN A 1096 -21.87 42.83 -67.84
CA ASN A 1096 -22.18 41.43 -68.16
C ASN A 1096 -21.84 40.60 -66.92
N TYR A 1097 -22.83 40.12 -66.18
CA TYR A 1097 -22.61 39.30 -64.99
C TYR A 1097 -22.20 37.89 -65.40
N LYS A 1098 -21.04 37.40 -64.96
CA LYS A 1098 -20.60 36.03 -65.23
C LYS A 1098 -20.80 35.17 -63.99
N LEU A 1099 -21.71 34.19 -64.06
CA LEU A 1099 -21.81 33.16 -63.03
C LEU A 1099 -20.95 31.97 -63.45
N LYS A 1100 -19.88 31.72 -62.69
CA LYS A 1100 -19.09 30.49 -62.81
C LYS A 1100 -19.63 29.50 -61.78
N ALA A 1101 -20.46 28.56 -62.22
CA ALA A 1101 -20.92 27.46 -61.38
C ALA A 1101 -19.93 26.31 -61.47
N GLU A 1102 -19.33 25.93 -60.33
CA GLU A 1102 -18.43 24.79 -60.20
C GLU A 1102 -19.11 23.70 -59.38
N TRP A 1103 -19.18 22.47 -59.90
CA TRP A 1103 -19.77 21.34 -59.19
C TRP A 1103 -18.95 20.06 -59.36
N PHE A 1104 -19.17 19.13 -58.43
CA PHE A 1104 -18.43 17.89 -58.29
C PHE A 1104 -19.09 16.79 -59.11
N MET A 1105 -18.34 16.07 -59.93
CA MET A 1105 -18.93 15.11 -60.88
C MET A 1105 -18.78 13.62 -60.47
N THR A 1106 -17.83 13.22 -59.59
CA THR A 1106 -17.72 11.89 -58.92
C THR A 1106 -16.51 11.85 -57.97
N GLU A 1107 -16.38 10.80 -57.12
CA GLU A 1107 -15.10 10.39 -56.50
C GLU A 1107 -14.23 9.64 -57.52
N SER A 1108 -12.96 10.02 -57.66
CA SER A 1108 -11.95 9.25 -58.40
C SER A 1108 -10.93 8.65 -57.42
N GLU A 1109 -10.66 7.35 -57.51
CA GLU A 1109 -9.52 6.73 -56.83
C GLU A 1109 -8.22 7.11 -57.55
N CYS A 1110 -7.35 7.87 -56.88
CA CYS A 1110 -5.98 8.06 -57.35
C CYS A 1110 -5.11 6.89 -56.89
N ASN A 1111 -4.32 6.38 -57.82
CA ASN A 1111 -3.32 5.35 -57.57
C ASN A 1111 -1.93 6.00 -57.55
N GLY A 1112 -1.27 6.01 -56.39
CA GLY A 1112 0.13 6.38 -56.24
C GLY A 1112 1.01 5.15 -56.28
N ARG A 1113 2.19 5.27 -56.91
CA ARG A 1113 3.24 4.24 -56.89
C ARG A 1113 4.52 4.87 -56.37
N VAL A 1114 5.12 4.25 -55.36
CA VAL A 1114 6.42 4.66 -54.83
C VAL A 1114 7.38 3.49 -54.97
N THR A 1115 8.38 3.67 -55.83
CA THR A 1115 9.49 2.73 -56.02
C THR A 1115 10.62 3.09 -55.08
N PHE A 1116 11.15 2.07 -54.43
CA PHE A 1116 12.24 2.18 -53.48
C PHE A 1116 13.45 1.44 -54.03
N ASN A 1117 14.64 1.94 -53.72
CA ASN A 1117 15.90 1.32 -54.16
C ASN A 1117 16.24 0.07 -53.32
N LYS A 1118 15.53 -0.17 -52.20
CA LYS A 1118 15.73 -1.29 -51.25
C LYS A 1118 14.41 -1.86 -50.73
N LEU A 1119 14.32 -3.18 -50.64
CA LEU A 1119 13.07 -3.91 -50.28
C LEU A 1119 12.59 -3.63 -48.85
N GLN A 1120 13.51 -3.48 -47.90
CA GLN A 1120 13.16 -3.22 -46.50
C GLN A 1120 12.54 -1.83 -46.28
N GLU A 1121 12.89 -0.86 -47.12
CA GLU A 1121 12.32 0.50 -47.07
C GLU A 1121 10.90 0.51 -47.63
N ALA A 1122 10.67 -0.21 -48.73
CA ALA A 1122 9.33 -0.44 -49.26
C ALA A 1122 8.43 -1.14 -48.22
N GLN A 1123 8.90 -2.22 -47.59
CA GLN A 1123 8.10 -3.00 -46.61
C GLN A 1123 7.69 -2.16 -45.39
N ARG A 1124 8.59 -1.32 -44.89
CA ARG A 1124 8.27 -0.36 -43.82
C ARG A 1124 7.28 0.70 -44.28
N ALA A 1125 7.43 1.23 -45.49
CA ALA A 1125 6.49 2.22 -46.05
C ALA A 1125 5.09 1.62 -46.21
N TYR A 1126 4.97 0.37 -46.65
CA TYR A 1126 3.70 -0.35 -46.75
C TYR A 1126 3.01 -0.53 -45.39
N GLN A 1127 3.74 -1.00 -44.36
CA GLN A 1127 3.18 -1.10 -43.01
C GLN A 1127 2.74 0.27 -42.47
N VAL A 1128 3.53 1.32 -42.66
CA VAL A 1128 3.18 2.67 -42.19
C VAL A 1128 1.96 3.25 -42.92
N PHE A 1129 1.86 3.09 -44.25
CA PHE A 1129 0.73 3.60 -45.02
C PHE A 1129 -0.58 2.84 -44.76
N THR A 1130 -0.50 1.54 -44.45
CA THR A 1130 -1.67 0.70 -44.16
C THR A 1130 -2.14 0.89 -42.71
N ASP A 1131 -1.22 0.89 -41.73
CA ASP A 1131 -1.58 0.89 -40.30
C ASP A 1131 -1.84 2.28 -39.73
N ARG A 1132 -1.19 3.34 -40.23
CA ARG A 1132 -1.29 4.70 -39.66
C ARG A 1132 -2.10 5.69 -40.50
N CYS A 1133 -2.21 5.48 -41.81
CA CYS A 1133 -2.85 6.43 -42.72
C CYS A 1133 -4.19 5.95 -43.29
N HIS A 1134 -4.62 4.72 -42.97
CA HIS A 1134 -5.87 4.12 -43.46
C HIS A 1134 -6.01 4.12 -45.00
N PHE A 1135 -4.90 4.01 -45.74
CA PHE A 1135 -4.91 3.91 -47.20
C PHE A 1135 -5.08 2.44 -47.67
N ARG A 1136 -5.72 2.21 -48.82
CA ARG A 1136 -5.74 0.88 -49.46
C ARG A 1136 -4.44 0.72 -50.26
N CYS A 1137 -3.50 -0.05 -49.72
CA CYS A 1137 -2.20 -0.29 -50.36
C CYS A 1137 -2.02 -1.75 -50.80
N GLN A 1138 -1.27 -1.97 -51.87
CA GLN A 1138 -0.80 -3.28 -52.36
C GLN A 1138 0.72 -3.26 -52.51
N PHE A 1139 1.37 -4.35 -52.11
CA PHE A 1139 2.83 -4.50 -52.16
C PHE A 1139 3.26 -5.33 -53.37
N GLU A 1140 4.05 -4.77 -54.28
CA GLU A 1140 4.57 -5.48 -55.45
C GLU A 1140 6.10 -5.63 -55.37
N ILE A 1141 6.56 -6.88 -55.33
CA ILE A 1141 7.98 -7.20 -55.18
C ILE A 1141 8.63 -7.32 -56.55
N ASN A 1142 9.36 -6.28 -56.96
CA ASN A 1142 10.26 -6.31 -58.12
C ASN A 1142 11.73 -6.34 -57.63
N PRO A 1143 12.58 -7.29 -58.05
CA PRO A 1143 13.93 -7.47 -57.50
C PRO A 1143 14.89 -6.28 -57.71
N ILE A 1144 14.60 -5.41 -58.68
CA ILE A 1144 15.48 -4.28 -59.05
C ILE A 1144 14.98 -2.98 -58.41
N ASN A 1145 13.67 -2.80 -58.25
CA ASN A 1145 13.04 -1.60 -57.67
C ASN A 1145 11.71 -1.96 -56.96
N PRO A 1146 11.75 -2.40 -55.70
CA PRO A 1146 10.56 -2.76 -54.93
C PRO A 1146 9.60 -1.58 -54.76
N MET A 1147 8.29 -1.85 -54.88
CA MET A 1147 7.29 -0.79 -55.05
C MET A 1147 6.08 -0.98 -54.14
N VAL A 1148 5.56 0.14 -53.62
CA VAL A 1148 4.30 0.19 -52.90
C VAL A 1148 3.30 0.98 -53.72
N LYS A 1149 2.17 0.35 -54.05
CA LYS A 1149 1.04 1.02 -54.70
C LYS A 1149 0.01 1.36 -53.62
N CYS A 1150 -0.37 2.62 -53.50
CA CYS A 1150 -1.37 3.07 -52.52
C CYS A 1150 -2.46 3.85 -53.22
N SER A 1151 -3.69 3.61 -52.79
CA SER A 1151 -4.88 4.35 -53.21
C SER A 1151 -5.46 5.08 -52.01
N TRP A 1152 -5.75 6.36 -52.19
CA TRP A 1152 -6.36 7.19 -51.18
C TRP A 1152 -7.24 8.28 -51.81
N PRO A 1153 -8.30 8.71 -51.12
CA PRO A 1153 -9.18 9.73 -51.65
C PRO A 1153 -8.56 11.11 -51.43
N LEU A 1154 -8.41 11.91 -52.49
CA LEU A 1154 -8.42 13.38 -52.36
C LEU A 1154 -8.63 14.14 -53.67
N LYS A 1155 -9.40 15.21 -53.50
CA LYS A 1155 -9.83 16.29 -54.40
C LYS A 1155 -10.90 15.94 -55.44
N PRO A 1156 -12.05 16.65 -55.41
CA PRO A 1156 -13.09 16.46 -56.40
C PRO A 1156 -12.68 16.97 -57.78
N HIS A 1157 -13.10 16.27 -58.85
CA HIS A 1157 -13.14 16.87 -60.18
C HIS A 1157 -14.23 17.94 -60.23
N HIS A 1158 -13.83 19.16 -60.59
CA HIS A 1158 -14.73 20.29 -60.78
C HIS A 1158 -15.12 20.41 -62.26
N GLY A 1159 -16.39 20.13 -62.57
CA GLY A 1159 -17.01 20.69 -63.77
C GLY A 1159 -17.27 22.16 -63.53
N HIS A 1160 -17.06 23.01 -64.53
CA HIS A 1160 -17.45 24.42 -64.45
C HIS A 1160 -18.26 24.83 -65.67
N ALA A 1161 -19.35 25.56 -65.44
CA ALA A 1161 -20.08 26.28 -66.48
C ALA A 1161 -20.01 27.77 -66.18
N ILE A 1162 -19.71 28.57 -67.21
CA ILE A 1162 -19.76 30.03 -67.13
C ILE A 1162 -20.97 30.48 -67.94
N VAL A 1163 -21.98 31.01 -67.25
CA VAL A 1163 -23.17 31.58 -67.88
C VAL A 1163 -23.10 33.09 -67.73
N ASN A 1164 -23.24 33.81 -68.85
CA ASN A 1164 -23.26 35.27 -68.86
C ASN A 1164 -24.72 35.73 -68.79
N PHE A 1165 -25.01 36.64 -67.86
CA PHE A 1165 -26.32 37.24 -67.66
C PHE A 1165 -26.29 38.72 -67.96
N SER A 1166 -27.36 39.22 -68.57
CA SER A 1166 -27.55 40.63 -68.86
C SER A 1166 -28.12 41.41 -67.68
N THR A 1167 -28.68 40.73 -66.67
CA THR A 1167 -29.27 41.32 -65.46
C THR A 1167 -28.93 40.49 -64.21
N VAL A 1168 -28.91 41.13 -63.03
CA VAL A 1168 -28.63 40.47 -61.74
C VAL A 1168 -29.75 39.49 -61.36
N GLU A 1169 -31.01 39.82 -61.65
CA GLU A 1169 -32.14 38.94 -61.31
C GLU A 1169 -32.06 37.59 -62.02
N GLN A 1170 -31.63 37.55 -63.29
CA GLN A 1170 -31.42 36.31 -64.04
C GLN A 1170 -30.27 35.47 -63.48
N ALA A 1171 -29.17 36.11 -63.06
CA ALA A 1171 -28.05 35.42 -62.42
C ALA A 1171 -28.46 34.82 -61.06
N GLN A 1172 -29.31 35.52 -60.31
CA GLN A 1172 -29.84 35.06 -59.03
C GLN A 1172 -30.80 33.86 -59.19
N GLU A 1173 -31.78 33.92 -60.11
CA GLU A 1173 -32.71 32.79 -60.37
C GLU A 1173 -31.98 31.50 -60.77
N VAL A 1174 -30.98 31.59 -61.65
CA VAL A 1174 -30.20 30.42 -62.06
C VAL A 1174 -29.30 29.91 -60.93
N SER A 1175 -28.73 30.80 -60.11
CA SER A 1175 -27.96 30.41 -58.92
C SER A 1175 -28.82 29.66 -57.90
N TYR A 1176 -30.05 30.11 -57.64
CA TYR A 1176 -31.00 29.39 -56.78
C TYR A 1176 -31.33 28.01 -57.33
N THR A 1177 -31.52 27.90 -58.65
CA THR A 1177 -31.83 26.63 -59.33
C THR A 1177 -30.65 25.63 -59.23
N ILE A 1178 -29.41 26.09 -59.45
CA ILE A 1178 -28.20 25.26 -59.35
C ILE A 1178 -27.96 24.80 -57.89
N LEU A 1179 -28.19 25.66 -56.91
CA LEU A 1179 -28.04 25.33 -55.49
C LEU A 1179 -29.16 24.41 -54.99
N PHE A 1180 -30.39 24.56 -55.52
CA PHE A 1180 -31.51 23.65 -55.28
C PHE A 1180 -31.24 22.25 -55.84
N LEU A 1181 -30.72 22.16 -57.07
CA LEU A 1181 -30.28 20.88 -57.67
C LEU A 1181 -29.14 20.23 -56.86
N ARG A 1182 -28.19 21.01 -56.36
CA ARG A 1182 -27.11 20.50 -55.48
C ARG A 1182 -27.64 19.95 -54.15
N LYS A 1183 -28.70 20.53 -53.60
CA LYS A 1183 -29.41 20.02 -52.42
C LYS A 1183 -30.16 18.71 -52.70
N MET A 1184 -30.77 18.56 -53.88
CA MET A 1184 -31.36 17.29 -54.31
C MET A 1184 -30.31 16.17 -54.47
N PHE A 1185 -29.10 16.49 -54.95
CA PHE A 1185 -28.02 15.49 -55.08
C PHE A 1185 -27.28 15.18 -53.77
N LEU A 1186 -27.40 16.02 -52.73
CA LEU A 1186 -26.78 15.79 -51.41
C LEU A 1186 -27.70 15.08 -50.42
N PHE A 1187 -29.02 15.10 -50.66
CA PHE A 1187 -29.99 14.28 -49.93
C PHE A 1187 -30.33 13.03 -50.73
N ASP A 1188 -29.57 11.98 -50.39
CA ASP A 1188 -29.80 10.54 -50.54
C ASP A 1188 -29.05 9.76 -51.65
N ILE A 1189 -28.05 8.97 -51.21
CA ILE A 1189 -27.56 7.76 -51.89
C ILE A 1189 -27.73 6.51 -51.00
N ASN A 1190 -28.25 6.61 -49.75
CA ASN A 1190 -28.44 5.42 -48.89
C ASN A 1190 -29.90 5.18 -48.44
N LYS A 1191 -30.85 5.94 -48.98
CA LYS A 1191 -32.29 5.66 -48.98
C LYS A 1191 -32.92 6.07 -50.31
N PHE A 1192 -32.49 5.36 -51.35
CA PHE A 1192 -33.43 4.73 -52.27
C PHE A 1192 -33.15 3.24 -52.29
#